data_AF-A0A1G6LA94-F1
#
_entry.id   AF-A0A1G6LA94-F1
#
_cell.length_a   1.000
_cell.length_b   1.000
_cell.length_c   1.000
_cell.angle_alpha   90.00
_cell.angle_beta   90.00
_cell.angle_gamma   90.00
#
_symmetry.space_group_name_H-M   'P 1'
#
loop_
_entity.id
_entity.type
_entity.pdbx_description
1 polymer ?
#
loop_
_entity_poly.entity_id
_entity_poly.type
_entity_poly.pdbx_seq_one_letter_code
_entity_poly.pdbx_strand_id
1 'polypeptide(L)'
;MHKGELLVNLFNQWVADLSAWIWGPPMIIFLLGGGLFLTFRLKFFQFRFFAHAMRQTVGRIRQNTDHLEGTLTPFQAFTSALASTAGATNIVGVGVAIAIGGPGAMFWMWVIALIGMASKYSEILLGVKYREKNEEGHFVGGPMYYIQKGLGWKWLAVMFAGGLMLEVIPSSMVQSNSIASTAKLSFGWPTWVTGIVMTILTAIVVFGGVKRIGNVAEKIVPIMVIVYLLGAIGVILINIDQLPGVFRDIFVYAFTPISATGGFAGAGVMLAIRWGMARGAYSNEAGMGTASIAHATAQTDHPARQGLWGLFSVTMDTLVICTASGLAVLSAGTWTQVDSTGGEAALAHTVSLAFGQLLGPTAGGLFVSFFLLIFVMTTVGVLIFYGEKQAEYLFGLKFSKFMRVIYVLSMFAGAVGGLKFVWQFLDILLAAIVVPNMIALLFMSKEVKEETEDYIENVYKKEKEEREGELKQEISWRKWNHEQGVRFVQRRRSSMTRTYSVMKEAEPFYFPGNKTGILVQHGFTGTTQSMRPLGEHLAACGYTVYGPRLKGHGTHYEELEGTTYQDWVHSAEAGYCKLKETCSEVFVVGLSMGGTLALHLAHRFPETRGIVLINAALEITNLDQLVTLKEPRFLDAIGSDIKAEGVEELAYEKIPLKSVKEFAELATRTREKVSSISTPTLILVSREDHVVPPANSRWIEDQLRSEDKRVVTLENSYHVATLDNDKQRIQQETEAFIQNRAQA
;
A
#
# COMPACT_ATOMS: atom_id res chain seq x y z
N MET A 1 -0.77 -8.73 -61.20
CA MET A 1 -1.35 -8.00 -60.05
C MET A 1 -2.58 -7.24 -60.53
N HIS A 2 -3.76 -7.54 -59.99
CA HIS A 2 -4.98 -6.80 -60.29
C HIS A 2 -4.92 -5.39 -59.68
N LYS A 3 -5.52 -4.37 -60.32
CA LYS A 3 -5.55 -2.97 -59.82
C LYS A 3 -6.02 -2.87 -58.35
N GLY A 4 -6.92 -3.75 -57.91
CA GLY A 4 -7.39 -3.81 -56.52
C GLY A 4 -6.30 -4.24 -55.52
N GLU A 5 -5.47 -5.23 -55.84
CA GLU A 5 -4.34 -5.64 -54.99
C GLU A 5 -3.28 -4.55 -54.90
N LEU A 6 -3.06 -3.81 -55.99
CA LEU A 6 -2.12 -2.69 -56.01
C LEU A 6 -2.57 -1.56 -55.06
N LEU A 7 -3.86 -1.20 -55.08
CA LEU A 7 -4.42 -0.17 -54.20
C LEU A 7 -4.38 -0.57 -52.73
N VAL A 8 -4.70 -1.83 -52.41
CA VAL A 8 -4.60 -2.36 -51.03
C VAL A 8 -3.15 -2.34 -50.55
N ASN A 9 -2.20 -2.74 -51.39
CA ASN A 9 -0.78 -2.72 -51.03
C ASN A 9 -0.24 -1.30 -50.86
N LEU A 10 -0.61 -0.35 -51.73
CA LEU A 10 -0.24 1.06 -51.61
C LEU A 10 -0.81 1.67 -50.33
N PHE A 11 -2.07 1.36 -50.01
CA PHE A 11 -2.69 1.83 -48.78
C PHE A 11 -1.99 1.25 -47.53
N ASN A 12 -1.74 -0.05 -47.48
CA ASN A 12 -1.02 -0.69 -46.37
C ASN A 12 0.40 -0.11 -46.20
N GLN A 13 1.10 0.17 -47.30
CA GLN A 13 2.42 0.81 -47.26
C GLN A 13 2.32 2.23 -46.69
N TRP A 14 1.35 3.02 -47.13
CA TRP A 14 1.12 4.36 -46.63
C TRP A 14 0.80 4.39 -45.12
N VAL A 15 -0.04 3.46 -44.64
CA VAL A 15 -0.33 3.32 -43.20
C VAL A 15 0.95 2.94 -42.43
N ALA A 16 1.77 2.03 -42.96
CA ALA A 16 3.04 1.65 -42.34
C ALA A 16 4.02 2.84 -42.24
N ASP A 17 4.16 3.61 -43.31
CA ASP A 17 5.05 4.77 -43.37
C ASP A 17 4.56 5.88 -42.42
N LEU A 18 3.24 6.11 -42.35
CA LEU A 18 2.63 7.06 -41.42
C LEU A 18 2.84 6.63 -39.96
N SER A 19 2.57 5.37 -39.62
CA SER A 19 2.85 4.84 -38.28
C SER A 19 4.33 5.04 -37.92
N ALA A 20 5.23 4.68 -38.84
CA ALA A 20 6.67 4.80 -38.62
C ALA A 20 7.12 6.26 -38.40
N TRP A 21 6.47 7.20 -39.08
CA TRP A 21 6.72 8.63 -38.90
C TRP A 21 6.17 9.14 -37.55
N ILE A 22 4.93 8.79 -37.19
CA ILE A 22 4.30 9.20 -35.92
C ILE A 22 5.15 8.73 -34.75
N TRP A 23 5.44 7.43 -34.68
CA TRP A 23 6.22 6.79 -33.63
C TRP A 23 7.73 6.89 -33.82
N GLY A 24 8.16 7.75 -34.75
CA GLY A 24 9.52 8.19 -34.92
C GLY A 24 9.83 9.39 -34.00
N PRO A 25 10.65 10.35 -34.47
CA PRO A 25 11.01 11.54 -33.70
C PRO A 25 9.84 12.36 -33.12
N PRO A 26 8.70 12.58 -33.81
CA PRO A 26 7.62 13.42 -33.29
C PRO A 26 7.04 12.94 -31.95
N MET A 27 6.58 11.69 -31.88
CA MET A 27 6.00 11.15 -30.65
C MET A 27 7.02 11.04 -29.52
N ILE A 28 8.26 10.66 -29.87
CA ILE A 28 9.37 10.59 -28.91
C ILE A 28 9.63 11.95 -28.29
N ILE A 29 9.79 13.00 -29.10
CA ILE A 29 10.01 14.37 -28.61
C ILE A 29 8.83 14.82 -27.75
N PHE A 30 7.61 14.44 -28.12
CA PHE A 30 6.42 14.86 -27.40
C PHE A 30 6.29 14.19 -26.02
N LEU A 31 6.48 12.87 -25.94
CA LEU A 31 6.45 12.10 -24.70
C LEU A 31 7.66 12.43 -23.80
N LEU A 32 8.86 12.37 -24.35
CA LEU A 32 10.09 12.66 -23.61
C LEU A 32 10.15 14.12 -23.18
N GLY A 33 9.86 15.04 -24.11
CA GLY A 33 9.84 16.48 -23.84
C GLY A 33 8.78 16.86 -22.82
N GLY A 34 7.58 16.29 -22.91
CA GLY A 34 6.53 16.53 -21.93
C GLY A 34 6.85 15.92 -20.55
N GLY A 35 7.41 14.71 -20.51
CA GLY A 35 7.87 14.10 -19.25
C GLY A 35 9.03 14.87 -18.62
N LEU A 36 9.98 15.38 -19.42
CA LEU A 36 11.06 16.25 -18.95
C LEU A 36 10.49 17.57 -18.41
N PHE A 37 9.59 18.21 -19.16
CA PHE A 37 8.91 19.43 -18.71
C PHE A 37 8.22 19.23 -17.36
N LEU A 38 7.44 18.16 -17.20
CA LEU A 38 6.78 17.82 -15.93
C LEU A 38 7.81 17.51 -14.83
N THR A 39 8.89 16.82 -15.15
CA THR A 39 9.99 16.55 -14.21
C THR A 39 10.59 17.85 -13.66
N PHE A 40 10.91 18.82 -14.52
CA PHE A 40 11.41 20.13 -14.10
C PHE A 40 10.35 20.92 -13.34
N ARG A 41 9.11 20.94 -13.84
CA ARG A 41 7.97 21.64 -13.22
C ARG A 41 7.71 21.18 -11.80
N LEU A 42 7.85 19.88 -11.55
CA LEU A 42 7.69 19.22 -10.25
C LEU A 42 8.99 19.17 -9.43
N LYS A 43 10.05 19.88 -9.85
CA LYS A 43 11.34 19.96 -9.14
C LYS A 43 11.94 18.57 -8.88
N PHE A 44 11.93 17.71 -9.90
CA PHE A 44 12.44 16.33 -9.85
C PHE A 44 11.76 15.47 -8.77
N PHE A 45 10.46 15.69 -8.54
CA PHE A 45 9.67 15.04 -7.49
C PHE A 45 9.86 13.52 -7.44
N GLN A 46 9.82 12.85 -8.60
CA GLN A 46 9.93 11.40 -8.68
C GLN A 46 11.25 10.86 -8.15
N PHE A 47 12.34 11.64 -8.23
CA PHE A 47 13.64 11.26 -7.70
C PHE A 47 13.80 11.67 -6.24
N ARG A 48 13.39 12.90 -5.89
CA ARG A 48 13.54 13.43 -4.52
C ARG A 48 12.67 12.69 -3.50
N PHE A 49 11.48 12.27 -3.91
CA PHE A 49 10.50 11.58 -3.05
C PHE A 49 10.36 10.09 -3.37
N PHE A 50 11.27 9.50 -4.17
CA PHE A 50 11.18 8.10 -4.55
C PHE A 50 11.04 7.16 -3.34
N ALA A 51 11.87 7.35 -2.31
CA ALA A 51 11.82 6.54 -1.09
C ALA A 51 10.50 6.70 -0.32
N HIS A 52 9.91 7.89 -0.35
CA HIS A 52 8.57 8.12 0.22
C HIS A 52 7.50 7.43 -0.62
N ALA A 53 7.55 7.55 -1.95
CA ALA A 53 6.64 6.88 -2.87
C ALA A 53 6.63 5.35 -2.66
N MET A 54 7.81 4.72 -2.53
CA MET A 54 7.90 3.28 -2.25
C MET A 54 7.30 2.91 -0.89
N ARG A 55 7.47 3.75 0.13
CA ARG A 55 6.84 3.52 1.46
C ARG A 55 5.33 3.67 1.42
N GLN A 56 4.80 4.63 0.67
CA GLN A 56 3.37 4.89 0.54
C GLN A 56 2.65 3.86 -0.34
N THR A 57 3.41 3.10 -1.14
CA THR A 57 2.89 2.05 -2.02
C THR A 57 3.14 0.68 -1.40
N VAL A 58 4.34 0.12 -1.55
CA VAL A 58 4.74 -1.20 -1.02
C VAL A 58 4.52 -1.30 0.49
N GLY A 59 4.84 -0.24 1.23
CA GLY A 59 4.69 -0.21 2.69
C GLY A 59 3.25 -0.16 3.19
N ARG A 60 2.28 0.12 2.32
CA ARG A 60 0.85 0.28 2.67
C ARG A 60 -0.07 -0.69 1.92
N ILE A 61 0.46 -1.70 1.22
CA ILE A 61 -0.33 -2.70 0.47
C ILE A 61 -1.44 -3.34 1.32
N ARG A 62 -1.20 -3.58 2.62
CA ARG A 62 -2.19 -4.20 3.52
C ARG A 62 -2.97 -3.21 4.39
N GLN A 63 -2.84 -1.90 4.16
CA GLN A 63 -3.58 -0.92 4.92
C GLN A 63 -5.07 -1.00 4.55
N ASN A 64 -5.95 -1.01 5.55
CA ASN A 64 -7.39 -0.94 5.31
C ASN A 64 -7.77 0.50 4.91
N THR A 65 -8.41 0.65 3.76
CA THR A 65 -8.86 1.93 3.19
C THR A 65 -10.38 2.05 3.04
N ASP A 66 -11.16 1.14 3.64
CA ASP A 66 -12.63 1.09 3.51
C ASP A 66 -13.33 2.34 4.06
N HIS A 67 -12.67 3.07 4.97
CA HIS A 67 -13.14 4.34 5.51
C HIS A 67 -12.94 5.53 4.56
N LEU A 68 -12.18 5.35 3.47
CA LEU A 68 -11.90 6.39 2.47
C LEU A 68 -12.86 6.25 1.28
N GLU A 69 -13.14 7.37 0.61
CA GLU A 69 -13.98 7.35 -0.58
C GLU A 69 -13.29 6.69 -1.78
N GLY A 70 -13.92 5.66 -2.33
CA GLY A 70 -13.49 4.98 -3.56
C GLY A 70 -14.27 3.69 -3.79
N THR A 71 -14.07 3.09 -4.97
CA THR A 71 -14.67 1.80 -5.34
C THR A 71 -13.73 0.62 -5.06
N LEU A 72 -12.43 0.80 -5.29
CA LEU A 72 -11.38 -0.22 -5.14
C LEU A 72 -10.34 0.23 -4.10
N THR A 73 -9.64 -0.71 -3.45
CA THR A 73 -8.48 -0.34 -2.63
C THR A 73 -7.35 0.24 -3.51
N PRO A 74 -6.40 1.03 -2.97
CA PRO A 74 -5.26 1.52 -3.73
C PRO A 74 -4.47 0.43 -4.43
N PHE A 75 -4.28 -0.72 -3.76
CA PHE A 75 -3.57 -1.86 -4.30
C PHE A 75 -4.35 -2.57 -5.41
N GLN A 76 -5.67 -2.69 -5.29
CA GLN A 76 -6.53 -3.21 -6.37
C GLN A 76 -6.50 -2.32 -7.61
N ALA A 77 -6.58 -0.99 -7.42
CA ALA A 77 -6.48 -0.04 -8.51
C ALA A 77 -5.09 -0.10 -9.18
N PHE A 78 -4.02 -0.19 -8.38
CA PHE A 78 -2.65 -0.38 -8.87
C PHE A 78 -2.47 -1.70 -9.62
N THR A 79 -2.90 -2.82 -9.07
CA THR A 79 -2.74 -4.14 -9.73
C THR A 79 -3.59 -4.24 -10.99
N SER A 80 -4.74 -3.56 -11.04
CA SER A 80 -5.51 -3.41 -12.28
C SER A 80 -4.75 -2.58 -13.32
N ALA A 81 -4.21 -1.41 -12.93
CA ALA A 81 -3.39 -0.60 -13.83
C ALA A 81 -2.12 -1.33 -14.28
N LEU A 82 -1.46 -2.06 -13.37
CA LEU A 82 -0.30 -2.87 -13.69
C LEU A 82 -0.69 -4.06 -14.57
N ALA A 83 -1.87 -4.65 -14.46
CA ALA A 83 -2.31 -5.71 -15.37
C ALA A 83 -2.42 -5.22 -16.82
N SER A 84 -2.84 -3.95 -17.05
CA SER A 84 -2.92 -3.41 -18.40
C SER A 84 -1.53 -3.16 -19.02
N THR A 85 -0.52 -2.84 -18.19
CA THR A 85 0.84 -2.57 -18.67
C THR A 85 1.72 -3.82 -18.68
N ALA A 86 1.64 -4.65 -17.63
CA ALA A 86 2.28 -5.95 -17.48
C ALA A 86 1.58 -7.00 -18.34
N GLY A 87 1.88 -6.99 -19.64
CA GLY A 87 1.29 -7.85 -20.66
C GLY A 87 2.33 -8.55 -21.55
N ALA A 88 1.90 -8.97 -22.73
CA ALA A 88 2.82 -9.54 -23.72
C ALA A 88 3.94 -8.54 -24.10
N THR A 89 3.68 -7.23 -24.01
CA THR A 89 4.64 -6.15 -24.32
C THR A 89 5.91 -6.18 -23.46
N ASN A 90 5.84 -6.55 -22.17
CA ASN A 90 7.02 -6.61 -21.29
C ASN A 90 7.89 -7.85 -21.51
N ILE A 91 7.30 -8.88 -22.11
CA ILE A 91 7.96 -10.16 -22.39
C ILE A 91 8.44 -10.11 -23.84
N VAL A 92 7.50 -10.08 -24.79
CA VAL A 92 7.74 -10.07 -26.24
C VAL A 92 8.32 -8.74 -26.72
N GLY A 93 7.75 -7.62 -26.30
CA GLY A 93 8.11 -6.29 -26.82
C GLY A 93 9.55 -5.90 -26.50
N VAL A 94 10.09 -6.33 -25.36
CA VAL A 94 11.52 -6.16 -25.02
C VAL A 94 12.41 -6.96 -25.96
N GLY A 95 12.06 -8.22 -26.23
CA GLY A 95 12.77 -9.06 -27.19
C GLY A 95 12.78 -8.45 -28.60
N VAL A 96 11.64 -7.94 -29.05
CA VAL A 96 11.50 -7.20 -30.33
C VAL A 96 12.40 -5.95 -30.34
N ALA A 97 12.40 -5.16 -29.27
CA ALA A 97 13.21 -3.95 -29.18
C ALA A 97 14.70 -4.26 -29.30
N ILE A 98 15.17 -5.32 -28.64
CA ILE A 98 16.57 -5.76 -28.66
C ILE A 98 16.94 -6.37 -30.02
N ALA A 99 16.08 -7.21 -30.58
CA ALA A 99 16.38 -7.89 -31.83
C ALA A 99 16.28 -6.98 -33.07
N ILE A 100 15.68 -5.79 -32.96
CA ILE A 100 15.70 -4.78 -34.04
C ILE A 100 16.65 -3.63 -33.69
N GLY A 101 16.58 -3.09 -32.48
CA GLY A 101 17.37 -1.94 -32.04
C GLY A 101 18.75 -2.27 -31.46
N GLY A 102 19.04 -3.56 -31.23
CA GLY A 102 20.24 -4.01 -30.53
C GLY A 102 20.16 -3.82 -29.00
N PRO A 103 21.21 -4.22 -28.27
CA PRO A 103 21.27 -4.12 -26.80
C PRO A 103 21.07 -2.69 -26.28
N GLY A 104 21.49 -1.68 -27.05
CA GLY A 104 21.34 -0.27 -26.73
C GLY A 104 19.90 0.22 -26.57
N ALA A 105 18.91 -0.49 -27.14
CA ALA A 105 17.51 -0.15 -26.96
C ALA A 105 17.08 -0.20 -25.48
N MET A 106 17.67 -1.10 -24.68
CA MET A 106 17.34 -1.24 -23.27
C MET A 106 17.70 0.01 -22.45
N PHE A 107 18.84 0.64 -22.75
CA PHE A 107 19.23 1.91 -22.12
C PHE A 107 18.15 2.98 -22.32
N TRP A 108 17.66 3.11 -23.56
CA TRP A 108 16.64 4.10 -23.89
C TRP A 108 15.26 3.76 -23.32
N MET A 109 14.94 2.48 -23.11
CA MET A 109 13.77 2.06 -22.32
C MET A 109 13.86 2.56 -20.87
N TRP A 110 15.03 2.49 -20.23
CA TRP A 110 15.22 3.02 -18.88
C TRP A 110 15.07 4.54 -18.82
N VAL A 111 15.67 5.26 -19.78
CA VAL A 111 15.58 6.72 -19.84
C VAL A 111 14.14 7.19 -19.96
N ILE A 112 13.36 6.63 -20.89
CA ILE A 112 11.96 7.02 -21.07
C ILE A 112 11.11 6.64 -19.85
N ALA A 113 11.39 5.53 -19.17
CA ALA A 113 10.70 5.15 -17.94
C ALA A 113 10.97 6.13 -16.79
N LEU A 114 12.24 6.46 -16.52
CA LEU A 114 12.60 7.38 -15.43
C LEU A 114 11.99 8.78 -15.62
N ILE A 115 11.91 9.24 -16.86
CA ILE A 115 11.29 10.53 -17.22
C ILE A 115 9.75 10.41 -17.19
N GLY A 116 9.22 9.31 -17.70
CA GLY A 116 7.79 9.01 -17.78
C GLY A 116 7.09 8.89 -16.41
N MET A 117 7.84 8.62 -15.34
CA MET A 117 7.30 8.63 -13.96
C MET A 117 6.57 9.93 -13.62
N ALA A 118 7.07 11.08 -14.08
CA ALA A 118 6.42 12.37 -13.84
C ALA A 118 5.08 12.48 -14.59
N SER A 119 5.03 12.01 -15.86
CA SER A 119 3.78 11.97 -16.63
C SER A 119 2.76 11.04 -15.98
N LYS A 120 3.16 9.81 -15.63
CA LYS A 120 2.29 8.80 -15.00
C LYS A 120 1.70 9.29 -13.68
N TYR A 121 2.54 9.91 -12.84
CA TYR A 121 2.11 10.56 -11.60
C TYR A 121 1.03 11.62 -11.86
N SER A 122 1.29 12.50 -12.82
CA SER A 122 0.40 13.61 -13.17
C SER A 122 -0.96 13.11 -13.67
N GLU A 123 -0.96 12.08 -14.52
CA GLU A 123 -2.17 11.43 -15.05
C GLU A 123 -3.05 10.89 -13.91
N ILE A 124 -2.44 10.11 -13.01
CA ILE A 124 -3.18 9.48 -11.91
C ILE A 124 -3.70 10.54 -10.94
N LEU A 125 -2.89 11.54 -10.60
CA LEU A 125 -3.29 12.66 -9.75
C LEU A 125 -4.51 13.37 -10.34
N LEU A 126 -4.47 13.75 -11.62
CA LEU A 126 -5.58 14.42 -12.29
C LEU A 126 -6.81 13.50 -12.42
N GLY A 127 -6.59 12.22 -12.72
CA GLY A 127 -7.64 11.21 -12.80
C GLY A 127 -8.43 11.07 -11.50
N VAL A 128 -7.74 11.11 -10.36
CA VAL A 128 -8.38 11.10 -9.03
C VAL A 128 -9.01 12.45 -8.70
N LYS A 129 -8.33 13.57 -9.00
CA LYS A 129 -8.84 14.92 -8.68
C LYS A 129 -10.16 15.24 -9.40
N TYR A 130 -10.33 14.79 -10.64
CA TYR A 130 -11.49 15.11 -11.47
C TYR A 130 -12.51 13.96 -11.63
N ARG A 131 -12.36 12.88 -10.86
CA ARG A 131 -13.30 11.75 -10.85
C ARG A 131 -14.71 12.18 -10.42
N GLU A 132 -15.70 11.38 -10.78
CA GLU A 132 -17.08 11.52 -10.30
C GLU A 132 -17.71 10.15 -10.06
N LYS A 133 -18.90 10.12 -9.45
CA LYS A 133 -19.71 8.91 -9.36
C LYS A 133 -20.63 8.83 -10.59
N ASN A 134 -20.65 7.68 -11.24
CA ASN A 134 -21.57 7.42 -12.35
C ASN A 134 -22.98 7.05 -11.83
N GLU A 135 -23.91 6.74 -12.75
CA GLU A 135 -25.30 6.36 -12.42
C GLU A 135 -25.39 5.07 -11.58
N GLU A 136 -24.37 4.20 -11.62
CA GLU A 136 -24.26 2.98 -10.79
C GLU A 136 -23.60 3.27 -9.42
N GLY A 137 -23.28 4.53 -9.11
CA GLY A 137 -22.65 4.96 -7.86
C GLY A 137 -21.15 4.65 -7.77
N HIS A 138 -20.53 4.20 -8.85
CA HIS A 138 -19.11 3.89 -8.91
C HIS A 138 -18.28 5.10 -9.32
N PHE A 139 -17.11 5.26 -8.68
CA PHE A 139 -16.15 6.27 -9.12
C PHE A 139 -15.62 5.96 -10.52
N VAL A 140 -15.68 6.95 -11.40
CA VAL A 140 -15.15 6.95 -12.77
C VAL A 140 -14.32 8.21 -12.99
N GLY A 141 -13.24 8.09 -13.77
CA GLY A 141 -12.31 9.18 -14.01
C GLY A 141 -11.34 8.83 -15.14
N GLY A 142 -10.37 9.71 -15.36
CA GLY A 142 -9.38 9.58 -16.42
C GLY A 142 -9.31 10.80 -17.34
N PRO A 143 -8.64 10.70 -18.49
CA PRO A 143 -8.28 11.88 -19.28
C PRO A 143 -9.46 12.66 -19.83
N MET A 144 -10.49 11.97 -20.29
CA MET A 144 -11.73 12.62 -20.72
C MET A 144 -12.36 13.50 -19.63
N TYR A 145 -12.27 13.09 -18.35
CA TYR A 145 -12.83 13.84 -17.23
C TYR A 145 -11.99 15.07 -16.86
N TYR A 146 -10.66 14.93 -16.70
CA TYR A 146 -9.85 16.10 -16.37
C TYR A 146 -9.67 17.06 -17.54
N ILE A 147 -9.70 16.59 -18.78
CA ILE A 147 -9.74 17.47 -19.96
C ILE A 147 -11.05 18.27 -19.97
N GLN A 148 -12.20 17.60 -19.80
CA GLN A 148 -13.48 18.30 -19.82
C GLN A 148 -13.66 19.25 -18.63
N LYS A 149 -13.37 18.80 -17.42
CA LYS A 149 -13.65 19.57 -16.19
C LYS A 149 -12.54 20.55 -15.83
N GLY A 150 -11.29 20.20 -16.10
CA GLY A 150 -10.13 21.02 -15.79
C GLY A 150 -9.84 22.06 -16.87
N LEU A 151 -9.85 21.67 -18.15
CA LEU A 151 -9.57 22.60 -19.26
C LEU A 151 -10.84 23.17 -19.92
N GLY A 152 -11.99 22.53 -19.76
CA GLY A 152 -13.22 22.89 -20.50
C GLY A 152 -13.23 22.42 -21.95
N TRP A 153 -12.21 21.68 -22.41
CA TRP A 153 -12.02 21.32 -23.81
C TRP A 153 -12.73 20.02 -24.18
N LYS A 154 -14.07 20.09 -24.25
CA LYS A 154 -14.93 18.92 -24.56
C LYS A 154 -14.52 18.18 -25.85
N TRP A 155 -14.10 18.89 -26.88
CA TRP A 155 -13.69 18.29 -28.15
C TRP A 155 -12.47 17.37 -27.98
N LEU A 156 -11.51 17.76 -27.13
CA LEU A 156 -10.30 16.99 -26.86
C LEU A 156 -10.59 15.79 -25.95
N ALA A 157 -11.52 15.94 -25.00
CA ALA A 157 -12.02 14.84 -24.17
C ALA A 157 -12.74 13.77 -25.01
N VAL A 158 -13.59 14.20 -25.96
CA VAL A 158 -14.27 13.31 -26.91
C VAL A 158 -13.28 12.63 -27.86
N MET A 159 -12.25 13.34 -28.32
CA MET A 159 -11.17 12.75 -29.11
C MET A 159 -10.44 11.64 -28.35
N PHE A 160 -10.05 11.89 -27.09
CA PHE A 160 -9.43 10.88 -26.24
C PHE A 160 -10.36 9.68 -26.03
N ALA A 161 -11.60 9.92 -25.59
CA ALA A 161 -12.55 8.85 -25.29
C ALA A 161 -12.89 8.03 -26.54
N GLY A 162 -13.15 8.68 -27.67
CA GLY A 162 -13.45 8.01 -28.94
C GLY A 162 -12.25 7.22 -29.47
N GLY A 163 -11.06 7.81 -29.38
CA GLY A 163 -9.80 7.15 -29.73
C GLY A 163 -9.60 5.87 -28.92
N LEU A 164 -9.66 5.96 -27.59
CA LEU A 164 -9.44 4.81 -26.70
C LEU A 164 -10.57 3.78 -26.80
N MET A 165 -11.82 4.21 -26.98
CA MET A 165 -12.95 3.30 -27.22
C MET A 165 -12.73 2.43 -28.47
N LEU A 166 -12.16 2.99 -29.53
CA LEU A 166 -11.85 2.24 -30.76
C LEU A 166 -10.54 1.46 -30.64
N GLU A 167 -9.52 2.01 -29.97
CA GLU A 167 -8.18 1.43 -29.78
C GLU A 167 -8.20 0.08 -29.05
N VAL A 168 -9.13 -0.10 -28.08
CA VAL A 168 -9.23 -1.34 -27.32
C VAL A 168 -9.56 -2.56 -28.20
N ILE A 169 -10.19 -2.37 -29.38
CA ILE A 169 -10.45 -3.45 -30.34
C ILE A 169 -9.14 -4.02 -30.91
N PRO A 170 -8.30 -3.26 -31.66
CA PRO A 170 -7.02 -3.77 -32.15
C PRO A 170 -6.11 -4.23 -31.02
N SER A 171 -6.08 -3.53 -29.87
CA SER A 171 -5.23 -3.95 -28.75
C SER A 171 -5.61 -5.34 -28.21
N SER A 172 -6.91 -5.61 -28.05
CA SER A 172 -7.40 -6.95 -27.66
C SER A 172 -7.05 -8.02 -28.70
N MET A 173 -7.06 -7.65 -29.98
CA MET A 173 -6.70 -8.54 -31.08
C MET A 173 -5.20 -8.88 -31.10
N VAL A 174 -4.32 -7.89 -30.94
CA VAL A 174 -2.85 -8.07 -30.92
C VAL A 174 -2.41 -8.94 -29.72
N GLN A 175 -2.98 -8.68 -28.55
CA GLN A 175 -2.67 -9.46 -27.34
C GLN A 175 -3.11 -10.93 -27.51
N SER A 176 -4.31 -11.17 -28.04
CA SER A 176 -4.83 -12.53 -28.30
C SER A 176 -4.04 -13.25 -29.39
N ASN A 177 -3.55 -12.53 -30.39
CA ASN A 177 -2.70 -13.10 -31.43
C ASN A 177 -1.34 -13.56 -30.90
N SER A 178 -0.75 -12.81 -29.97
CA SER A 178 0.56 -13.12 -29.39
C SER A 178 0.58 -14.50 -28.70
N ILE A 179 -0.46 -14.79 -27.91
CA ILE A 179 -0.60 -16.12 -27.28
C ILE A 179 -0.97 -17.20 -28.30
N ALA A 180 -1.86 -16.92 -29.26
CA ALA A 180 -2.24 -17.89 -30.28
C ALA A 180 -1.05 -18.33 -31.15
N SER A 181 -0.21 -17.37 -31.55
CA SER A 181 1.01 -17.62 -32.32
C SER A 181 2.05 -18.39 -31.50
N THR A 182 2.27 -18.00 -30.25
CA THR A 182 3.23 -18.68 -29.36
C THR A 182 2.79 -20.11 -29.04
N ALA A 183 1.51 -20.35 -28.77
CA ALA A 183 0.95 -21.68 -28.54
C ALA A 183 1.03 -22.56 -29.79
N LYS A 184 0.81 -21.99 -30.98
CA LYS A 184 0.98 -22.72 -32.25
C LYS A 184 2.44 -23.13 -32.47
N LEU A 185 3.39 -22.22 -32.25
CA LEU A 185 4.82 -22.50 -32.42
C LEU A 185 5.34 -23.51 -31.38
N SER A 186 4.88 -23.40 -30.13
CA SER A 186 5.38 -24.24 -29.03
C SER A 186 4.73 -25.62 -28.97
N PHE A 187 3.44 -25.74 -29.32
CA PHE A 187 2.67 -26.98 -29.14
C PHE A 187 1.96 -27.48 -30.41
N GLY A 188 2.02 -26.75 -31.52
CA GLY A 188 1.24 -27.06 -32.72
C GLY A 188 -0.26 -26.84 -32.55
N TRP A 189 -0.71 -26.16 -31.49
CA TRP A 189 -2.13 -25.94 -31.25
C TRP A 189 -2.74 -25.03 -32.31
N PRO A 190 -3.94 -25.36 -32.85
CA PRO A 190 -4.64 -24.48 -33.77
C PRO A 190 -4.99 -23.15 -33.10
N THR A 191 -4.76 -22.04 -33.79
CA THR A 191 -4.94 -20.69 -33.24
C THR A 191 -6.38 -20.41 -32.79
N TRP A 192 -7.37 -21.00 -33.45
CA TRP A 192 -8.78 -20.87 -33.09
C TRP A 192 -9.12 -21.53 -31.75
N VAL A 193 -8.44 -22.64 -31.39
CA VAL A 193 -8.64 -23.31 -30.09
C VAL A 193 -8.15 -22.40 -28.97
N THR A 194 -6.92 -21.88 -29.11
CA THR A 194 -6.36 -20.92 -28.16
C THR A 194 -7.25 -19.68 -28.05
N GLY A 195 -7.77 -19.18 -29.17
CA GLY A 195 -8.71 -18.06 -29.21
C GLY A 195 -9.98 -18.31 -28.39
N ILE A 196 -10.66 -19.44 -28.59
CA ILE A 196 -11.89 -19.78 -27.84
C ILE A 196 -11.62 -19.83 -26.34
N VAL A 197 -10.54 -20.52 -25.93
CA VAL A 197 -10.17 -20.66 -24.52
C VAL A 197 -9.93 -19.28 -23.90
N MET A 198 -9.14 -18.44 -24.55
CA MET A 198 -8.83 -17.08 -24.09
C MET A 198 -10.06 -16.18 -23.98
N THR A 199 -10.94 -16.21 -24.99
CA THR A 199 -12.17 -15.42 -25.01
C THR A 199 -13.10 -15.83 -23.88
N ILE A 200 -13.30 -17.13 -23.63
CA ILE A 200 -14.17 -17.63 -22.55
C ILE A 200 -13.60 -17.23 -21.18
N LEU A 201 -12.31 -17.45 -20.94
CA LEU A 201 -11.69 -17.13 -19.65
C LEU A 201 -11.76 -15.63 -19.36
N THR A 202 -11.47 -14.78 -20.34
CA THR A 202 -11.58 -13.32 -20.20
C THR A 202 -13.03 -12.89 -19.97
N ALA A 203 -13.99 -13.48 -20.68
CA ALA A 203 -15.42 -13.17 -20.51
C ALA A 203 -15.89 -13.41 -19.05
N ILE A 204 -15.52 -14.54 -18.44
CA ILE A 204 -15.89 -14.87 -17.05
C ILE A 204 -15.47 -13.76 -16.06
N VAL A 205 -14.28 -13.18 -16.27
CA VAL A 205 -13.72 -12.11 -15.44
C VAL A 205 -14.44 -10.79 -15.72
N VAL A 206 -14.50 -10.39 -16.99
CA VAL A 206 -14.97 -9.06 -17.42
C VAL A 206 -16.46 -8.85 -17.17
N PHE A 207 -17.30 -9.86 -17.40
CA PHE A 207 -18.74 -9.72 -17.16
C PHE A 207 -19.10 -9.54 -15.68
N GLY A 208 -18.18 -9.81 -14.75
CA GLY A 208 -18.35 -9.50 -13.33
C GLY A 208 -18.14 -8.04 -12.94
N GLY A 209 -17.78 -7.16 -13.88
CA GLY A 209 -17.59 -5.72 -13.65
C GLY A 209 -16.30 -5.36 -12.90
N VAL A 210 -16.15 -4.07 -12.57
CA VAL A 210 -14.88 -3.50 -12.07
C VAL A 210 -14.39 -4.16 -10.76
N LYS A 211 -15.31 -4.54 -9.86
CA LYS A 211 -14.95 -5.23 -8.61
C LYS A 211 -14.36 -6.62 -8.87
N ARG A 212 -14.93 -7.40 -9.81
CA ARG A 212 -14.38 -8.72 -10.15
C ARG A 212 -13.02 -8.59 -10.83
N ILE A 213 -12.87 -7.63 -11.73
CA ILE A 213 -11.59 -7.35 -12.40
C ILE A 213 -10.52 -7.01 -11.35
N GLY A 214 -10.81 -6.10 -10.42
CA GLY A 214 -9.90 -5.74 -9.32
C GLY A 214 -9.54 -6.93 -8.42
N ASN A 215 -10.53 -7.74 -8.02
CA ASN A 215 -10.31 -8.93 -7.18
C ASN A 215 -9.49 -10.02 -7.87
N VAL A 216 -9.58 -10.13 -9.19
CA VAL A 216 -8.76 -11.06 -9.98
C VAL A 216 -7.35 -10.50 -10.14
N ALA A 217 -7.22 -9.22 -10.50
CA ALA A 217 -5.94 -8.55 -10.67
C ALA A 217 -5.09 -8.56 -9.39
N GLU A 218 -5.66 -8.24 -8.23
CA GLU A 218 -4.91 -8.19 -6.96
C GLU A 218 -4.29 -9.54 -6.56
N LYS A 219 -4.90 -10.64 -6.99
CA LYS A 219 -4.46 -12.01 -6.68
C LYS A 219 -3.49 -12.54 -7.72
N ILE A 220 -3.84 -12.39 -9.00
CA ILE A 220 -3.10 -13.00 -10.11
C ILE A 220 -1.84 -12.19 -10.44
N VAL A 221 -1.92 -10.86 -10.51
CA VAL A 221 -0.82 -10.01 -11.00
C VAL A 221 0.44 -10.13 -10.16
N PRO A 222 0.40 -10.07 -8.81
CA PRO A 222 1.62 -10.21 -8.02
C PRO A 222 2.25 -11.60 -8.17
N ILE A 223 1.43 -12.65 -8.22
CA ILE A 223 1.90 -14.04 -8.37
C ILE A 223 2.56 -14.21 -9.74
N MET A 224 1.90 -13.76 -10.81
CA MET A 224 2.41 -13.95 -12.17
C MET A 224 3.74 -13.20 -12.37
N VAL A 225 3.85 -11.98 -11.84
CA VAL A 225 5.08 -11.17 -11.90
C VAL A 225 6.21 -11.84 -11.10
N ILE A 226 5.95 -12.27 -9.86
CA ILE A 226 6.99 -12.90 -9.04
C ILE A 226 7.51 -14.18 -9.68
N VAL A 227 6.62 -15.07 -10.13
CA VAL A 227 7.06 -16.35 -10.71
C VAL A 227 7.80 -16.13 -12.05
N TYR A 228 7.33 -15.21 -12.89
CA TYR A 228 8.05 -14.85 -14.11
C TYR A 228 9.45 -14.30 -13.81
N LEU A 229 9.57 -13.38 -12.84
CA LEU A 229 10.85 -12.81 -12.43
C LEU A 229 11.81 -13.87 -11.89
N LEU A 230 11.33 -14.83 -11.10
CA LEU A 230 12.16 -15.95 -10.62
C LEU A 230 12.72 -16.78 -11.78
N GLY A 231 11.89 -17.06 -12.79
CA GLY A 231 12.34 -17.77 -13.99
C GLY A 231 13.36 -16.96 -14.81
N ALA A 232 13.11 -15.67 -15.03
CA ALA A 232 14.04 -14.79 -15.72
C ALA A 232 15.38 -14.66 -14.97
N ILE A 233 15.34 -14.51 -13.64
CA ILE A 233 16.53 -14.53 -12.79
C ILE A 233 17.26 -15.87 -12.92
N GLY A 234 16.53 -17.00 -12.97
CA GLY A 234 17.13 -18.31 -13.22
C GLY A 234 17.93 -18.36 -14.54
N VAL A 235 17.37 -17.82 -15.62
CA VAL A 235 18.07 -17.71 -16.93
C VAL A 235 19.31 -16.81 -16.83
N ILE A 236 19.22 -15.71 -16.09
CA ILE A 236 20.36 -14.81 -15.87
C ILE A 236 21.45 -15.51 -15.05
N LEU A 237 21.09 -16.28 -14.03
CA LEU A 237 22.05 -16.96 -13.15
C LEU A 237 22.83 -18.06 -13.89
N ILE A 238 22.21 -18.79 -14.81
CA ILE A 238 22.93 -19.79 -15.63
C ILE A 238 23.87 -19.13 -16.66
N ASN A 239 23.62 -17.86 -17.02
CA ASN A 239 24.42 -17.06 -17.95
C ASN A 239 25.15 -15.91 -17.24
N ILE A 240 25.45 -16.05 -15.95
CA ILE A 240 25.94 -14.94 -15.12
C ILE A 240 27.29 -14.39 -15.60
N ASP A 241 28.12 -15.25 -16.20
CA ASP A 241 29.44 -14.89 -16.74
C ASP A 241 29.32 -13.88 -17.91
N GLN A 242 28.19 -13.88 -18.61
CA GLN A 242 27.92 -12.97 -19.72
C GLN A 242 27.46 -11.59 -19.23
N LEU A 243 27.01 -11.48 -17.98
CA LEU A 243 26.35 -10.29 -17.45
C LEU A 243 27.21 -9.01 -17.54
N PRO A 244 28.52 -9.02 -17.21
CA PRO A 244 29.37 -7.85 -17.39
C PRO A 244 29.45 -7.39 -18.85
N GLY A 245 29.52 -8.33 -19.79
CA GLY A 245 29.52 -8.06 -21.23
C GLY A 245 28.19 -7.46 -21.68
N VAL A 246 27.06 -8.01 -21.21
CA VAL A 246 25.72 -7.50 -21.50
C VAL A 246 25.55 -6.04 -21.04
N PHE A 247 25.98 -5.70 -19.82
CA PHE A 247 25.91 -4.31 -19.36
C PHE A 247 26.79 -3.39 -20.22
N ARG A 248 28.02 -3.80 -20.55
CA ARG A 248 28.86 -3.05 -21.49
C ARG A 248 28.13 -2.81 -22.81
N ASP A 249 27.55 -3.84 -23.40
CA ASP A 249 26.88 -3.77 -24.69
C ASP A 249 25.66 -2.85 -24.65
N ILE A 250 24.86 -2.88 -23.58
CA ILE A 250 23.73 -1.96 -23.38
C ILE A 250 24.21 -0.51 -23.42
N PHE A 251 25.26 -0.15 -22.69
CA PHE A 251 25.74 1.24 -22.64
C PHE A 251 26.51 1.64 -23.91
N VAL A 252 27.32 0.76 -24.48
CA VAL A 252 28.11 1.05 -25.68
C VAL A 252 27.21 1.20 -26.90
N TYR A 253 26.31 0.24 -27.15
CA TYR A 253 25.44 0.26 -28.32
C TYR A 253 24.24 1.19 -28.17
N ALA A 254 24.03 1.79 -27.00
CA ALA A 254 23.12 2.93 -26.86
C ALA A 254 23.62 4.18 -27.62
N PHE A 255 24.94 4.30 -27.81
CA PHE A 255 25.59 5.47 -28.40
C PHE A 255 26.49 5.16 -29.61
N THR A 256 26.64 3.89 -29.97
CA THR A 256 27.43 3.46 -31.13
C THR A 256 26.65 2.45 -31.98
N PRO A 257 26.84 2.43 -33.31
CA PRO A 257 26.24 1.40 -34.16
C PRO A 257 26.78 0.00 -33.85
N ILE A 258 25.93 -1.01 -34.02
CA ILE A 258 26.31 -2.43 -33.93
C ILE A 258 26.20 -3.07 -35.32
N SER A 259 27.25 -3.80 -35.72
CA SER A 259 27.28 -4.54 -36.98
C SER A 259 26.36 -5.76 -36.94
N ALA A 260 25.93 -6.22 -38.10
CA ALA A 260 25.20 -7.49 -38.22
C ALA A 260 26.01 -8.64 -37.60
N THR A 261 25.34 -9.51 -36.84
CA THR A 261 25.95 -10.69 -36.21
C THR A 261 24.91 -11.79 -36.02
N GLY A 262 25.22 -13.02 -36.46
CA GLY A 262 24.20 -14.08 -36.53
C GLY A 262 23.01 -13.69 -37.40
N GLY A 263 21.79 -14.01 -36.96
CA GLY A 263 20.52 -13.60 -37.59
C GLY A 263 20.11 -12.14 -37.34
N PHE A 264 20.89 -11.37 -36.57
CA PHE A 264 20.66 -9.95 -36.33
C PHE A 264 21.25 -9.09 -37.45
N ALA A 265 20.42 -8.27 -38.09
CA ALA A 265 20.76 -7.47 -39.26
C ALA A 265 21.67 -6.25 -39.00
N GLY A 266 21.98 -5.95 -37.72
CA GLY A 266 22.69 -4.73 -37.32
C GLY A 266 21.73 -3.59 -36.98
N ALA A 267 22.20 -2.64 -36.18
CA ALA A 267 21.40 -1.47 -35.79
C ALA A 267 22.27 -0.22 -35.64
N GLY A 268 21.80 0.88 -36.22
CA GLY A 268 22.34 2.21 -35.95
C GLY A 268 21.78 2.79 -34.65
N VAL A 269 22.43 3.83 -34.11
CA VAL A 269 22.03 4.52 -32.87
C VAL A 269 20.58 5.00 -32.90
N MET A 270 20.13 5.55 -34.03
CA MET A 270 18.75 6.01 -34.20
C MET A 270 17.72 4.88 -34.05
N LEU A 271 18.07 3.66 -34.48
CA LEU A 271 17.18 2.50 -34.38
C LEU A 271 17.09 2.03 -32.92
N ALA A 272 18.20 2.02 -32.20
CA ALA A 272 18.24 1.76 -30.75
C ALA A 272 17.38 2.77 -29.97
N ILE A 273 17.52 4.07 -30.28
CA ILE A 273 16.70 5.15 -29.67
C ILE A 273 15.22 4.93 -29.96
N ARG A 274 14.86 4.79 -31.24
CA ARG A 274 13.45 4.68 -31.66
C ARG A 274 12.78 3.49 -30.99
N TRP A 275 13.38 2.30 -31.11
CA TRP A 275 12.79 1.08 -30.57
C TRP A 275 12.80 1.06 -29.04
N GLY A 276 13.88 1.54 -28.42
CA GLY A 276 13.97 1.65 -26.97
C GLY A 276 12.94 2.62 -26.39
N MET A 277 12.81 3.82 -26.95
CA MET A 277 11.85 4.80 -26.47
C MET A 277 10.39 4.41 -26.78
N ALA A 278 10.10 3.95 -28.01
CA ALA A 278 8.75 3.52 -28.37
C ALA A 278 8.30 2.33 -27.54
N ARG A 279 9.12 1.28 -27.41
CA ARG A 279 8.76 0.10 -26.61
C ARG A 279 8.77 0.38 -25.12
N GLY A 280 9.64 1.27 -24.62
CA GLY A 280 9.59 1.74 -23.24
C GLY A 280 8.28 2.49 -22.94
N ALA A 281 7.85 3.40 -23.82
CA ALA A 281 6.59 4.11 -23.68
C ALA A 281 5.37 3.20 -23.79
N TYR A 282 5.37 2.24 -24.72
CA TYR A 282 4.31 1.23 -24.83
C TYR A 282 4.25 0.28 -23.63
N SER A 283 5.40 -0.01 -23.02
CA SER A 283 5.48 -0.90 -21.86
C SER A 283 4.80 -0.27 -20.65
N ASN A 284 5.25 0.92 -20.23
CA ASN A 284 4.74 1.54 -19.00
C ASN A 284 3.53 2.47 -19.20
N GLU A 285 3.16 2.75 -20.45
CA GLU A 285 2.08 3.65 -20.86
C GLU A 285 2.18 5.05 -20.21
N ALA A 286 3.39 5.55 -19.95
CA ALA A 286 3.58 6.89 -19.43
C ALA A 286 3.29 7.92 -20.53
N GLY A 287 2.37 8.85 -20.27
CA GLY A 287 1.92 9.82 -21.25
C GLY A 287 0.70 9.38 -22.06
N MET A 288 0.18 8.16 -21.84
CA MET A 288 -1.03 7.67 -22.51
C MET A 288 -2.32 8.00 -21.73
N GLY A 289 -2.24 8.22 -20.42
CA GLY A 289 -3.39 8.56 -19.57
C GLY A 289 -4.31 7.40 -19.18
N THR A 290 -4.16 6.22 -19.79
CA THR A 290 -4.99 5.01 -19.58
C THR A 290 -5.02 4.54 -18.12
N ALA A 291 -3.86 4.45 -17.46
CA ALA A 291 -3.77 3.96 -16.08
C ALA A 291 -4.57 4.83 -15.09
N SER A 292 -4.76 6.12 -15.38
CA SER A 292 -5.54 7.01 -14.53
C SER A 292 -7.02 6.59 -14.44
N ILE A 293 -7.53 5.83 -15.41
CA ILE A 293 -8.90 5.30 -15.43
C ILE A 293 -9.08 4.27 -14.30
N ALA A 294 -8.13 3.34 -14.14
CA ALA A 294 -8.13 2.40 -13.02
C ALA A 294 -7.92 3.13 -11.68
N HIS A 295 -6.92 4.02 -11.61
CA HIS A 295 -6.59 4.71 -10.37
C HIS A 295 -7.66 5.70 -9.89
N ALA A 296 -8.49 6.24 -10.78
CA ALA A 296 -9.63 7.08 -10.39
C ALA A 296 -10.62 6.34 -9.49
N THR A 297 -10.68 5.01 -9.57
CA THR A 297 -11.56 4.18 -8.73
C THR A 297 -11.05 3.99 -7.30
N ALA A 298 -9.82 4.40 -6.99
CA ALA A 298 -9.13 4.03 -5.74
C ALA A 298 -9.64 4.79 -4.51
N GLN A 299 -9.74 4.11 -3.38
CA GLN A 299 -9.96 4.70 -2.07
C GLN A 299 -8.73 5.50 -1.64
N THR A 300 -8.83 6.82 -1.57
CA THR A 300 -7.69 7.69 -1.22
C THR A 300 -8.16 8.98 -0.55
N ASP A 301 -7.33 9.49 0.36
CA ASP A 301 -7.51 10.76 1.07
C ASP A 301 -7.01 11.96 0.25
N HIS A 302 -6.03 11.74 -0.63
CA HIS A 302 -5.42 12.80 -1.44
C HIS A 302 -5.07 12.32 -2.86
N PRO A 303 -5.32 13.12 -3.93
CA PRO A 303 -4.97 12.75 -5.30
C PRO A 303 -3.49 12.41 -5.51
N ALA A 304 -2.60 13.26 -5.01
CA ALA A 304 -1.15 13.02 -5.05
C ALA A 304 -0.71 11.71 -4.36
N ARG A 305 -1.37 11.30 -3.26
CA ARG A 305 -1.05 10.02 -2.59
C ARG A 305 -1.29 8.86 -3.54
N GLN A 306 -2.42 8.86 -4.25
CA GLN A 306 -2.68 7.85 -5.26
C GLN A 306 -1.75 7.98 -6.47
N GLY A 307 -1.35 9.20 -6.84
CA GLY A 307 -0.33 9.48 -7.85
C GLY A 307 1.01 8.76 -7.60
N LEU A 308 1.41 8.56 -6.33
CA LEU A 308 2.64 7.85 -5.98
C LEU A 308 2.66 6.40 -6.48
N TRP A 309 1.50 5.76 -6.66
CA TRP A 309 1.42 4.43 -7.28
C TRP A 309 1.84 4.43 -8.74
N GLY A 310 1.76 5.58 -9.44
CA GLY A 310 2.29 5.74 -10.80
C GLY A 310 3.80 5.54 -10.88
N LEU A 311 4.55 6.05 -9.90
CA LEU A 311 6.01 5.88 -9.83
C LEU A 311 6.35 4.41 -9.63
N PHE A 312 5.61 3.74 -8.74
CA PHE A 312 5.79 2.32 -8.47
C PHE A 312 5.41 1.45 -9.69
N SER A 313 4.34 1.81 -10.41
CA SER A 313 3.91 1.15 -11.64
C SER A 313 5.01 1.16 -12.69
N VAL A 314 5.56 2.33 -13.03
CA VAL A 314 6.66 2.45 -14.01
C VAL A 314 7.91 1.70 -13.56
N THR A 315 8.21 1.72 -12.25
CA THR A 315 9.35 0.99 -11.69
C THR A 315 9.20 -0.52 -11.87
N MET A 316 8.06 -1.08 -11.47
CA MET A 316 7.80 -2.51 -11.60
C MET A 316 7.78 -2.95 -13.06
N ASP A 317 7.12 -2.18 -13.91
CA ASP A 317 6.96 -2.49 -15.33
C ASP A 317 8.29 -2.50 -16.07
N THR A 318 8.98 -1.35 -16.13
CA THR A 318 10.15 -1.21 -17.02
C THR A 318 11.47 -1.52 -16.31
N LEU A 319 11.66 -1.00 -15.10
CA LEU A 319 12.94 -1.13 -14.39
C LEU A 319 13.13 -2.52 -13.74
N VAL A 320 12.04 -3.25 -13.52
CA VAL A 320 12.08 -4.61 -12.95
C VAL A 320 11.73 -5.66 -14.01
N ILE A 321 10.48 -5.70 -14.51
CA ILE A 321 10.02 -6.77 -15.40
C ILE A 321 10.74 -6.71 -16.75
N CYS A 322 10.71 -5.57 -17.45
CA CYS A 322 11.36 -5.46 -18.77
C CYS A 322 12.88 -5.63 -18.69
N THR A 323 13.50 -5.14 -17.60
CA THR A 323 14.93 -5.32 -17.38
C THR A 323 15.28 -6.79 -17.17
N ALA A 324 14.50 -7.54 -16.37
CA ALA A 324 14.72 -8.97 -16.19
C ALA A 324 14.52 -9.75 -17.51
N SER A 325 13.45 -9.45 -18.27
CA SER A 325 13.21 -10.04 -19.60
C SER A 325 14.38 -9.80 -20.54
N GLY A 326 14.83 -8.55 -20.63
CA GLY A 326 15.88 -8.16 -21.56
C GLY A 326 17.25 -8.70 -21.17
N LEU A 327 17.59 -8.72 -19.87
CA LEU A 327 18.83 -9.33 -19.39
C LEU A 327 18.83 -10.84 -19.63
N ALA A 328 17.70 -11.53 -19.44
CA ALA A 328 17.58 -12.94 -19.77
C ALA A 328 17.84 -13.19 -21.27
N VAL A 329 17.24 -12.39 -22.16
CA VAL A 329 17.43 -12.49 -23.62
C VAL A 329 18.88 -12.17 -24.05
N LEU A 330 19.46 -11.10 -23.49
CA LEU A 330 20.83 -10.67 -23.84
C LEU A 330 21.88 -11.66 -23.33
N SER A 331 21.77 -12.10 -22.07
CA SER A 331 22.71 -13.05 -21.46
C SER A 331 22.64 -14.43 -22.10
N ALA A 332 21.43 -14.89 -22.47
CA ALA A 332 21.24 -16.14 -23.21
C ALA A 332 21.67 -16.05 -24.69
N GLY A 333 21.92 -14.85 -25.22
CA GLY A 333 22.32 -14.62 -26.61
C GLY A 333 21.22 -14.95 -27.64
N THR A 334 19.96 -15.06 -27.23
CA THR A 334 18.88 -15.51 -28.12
C THR A 334 18.41 -14.43 -29.09
N TRP A 335 18.71 -13.16 -28.81
CA TRP A 335 18.38 -12.04 -29.68
C TRP A 335 19.10 -12.03 -31.04
N THR A 336 20.23 -12.74 -31.16
CA THR A 336 20.95 -12.91 -32.44
C THR A 336 20.52 -14.16 -33.22
N GLN A 337 19.62 -14.97 -32.65
CA GLN A 337 19.17 -16.24 -33.25
C GLN A 337 17.90 -16.09 -34.09
N VAL A 338 17.24 -14.94 -34.03
CA VAL A 338 15.98 -14.68 -34.74
C VAL A 338 16.24 -13.70 -35.87
N ASP A 339 15.84 -14.11 -37.08
CA ASP A 339 15.85 -13.23 -38.24
C ASP A 339 14.84 -12.09 -38.04
N SER A 340 15.33 -10.85 -38.10
CA SER A 340 14.53 -9.63 -38.03
C SER A 340 13.39 -9.55 -39.07
N THR A 341 13.44 -10.36 -40.13
CA THR A 341 12.40 -10.44 -41.17
C THR A 341 11.25 -11.41 -40.84
N GLY A 342 11.38 -12.25 -39.79
CA GLY A 342 10.38 -13.23 -39.36
C GLY A 342 9.11 -12.64 -38.73
N GLY A 343 9.07 -11.32 -38.52
CA GLY A 343 7.95 -10.60 -37.90
C GLY A 343 7.92 -10.70 -36.37
N GLU A 344 7.03 -9.92 -35.73
CA GLU A 344 6.95 -9.81 -34.25
C GLU A 344 6.72 -11.15 -33.55
N ALA A 345 6.02 -12.10 -34.18
CA ALA A 345 5.78 -13.44 -33.65
C ALA A 345 7.06 -14.31 -33.58
N ALA A 346 8.01 -14.13 -34.50
CA ALA A 346 9.31 -14.82 -34.44
C ALA A 346 10.21 -14.19 -33.36
N LEU A 347 10.14 -12.87 -33.21
CA LEU A 347 10.89 -12.11 -32.21
C LEU A 347 10.38 -12.38 -30.78
N ALA A 348 9.09 -12.65 -30.61
CA ALA A 348 8.48 -13.13 -29.37
C ALA A 348 9.10 -14.44 -28.84
N HIS A 349 9.58 -15.29 -29.76
CA HIS A 349 10.19 -16.57 -29.43
C HIS A 349 11.56 -16.44 -28.75
N THR A 350 12.23 -15.28 -28.83
CA THR A 350 13.54 -15.04 -28.20
C THR A 350 13.53 -15.28 -26.69
N VAL A 351 12.44 -14.92 -26.01
CA VAL A 351 12.26 -15.17 -24.58
C VAL A 351 12.04 -16.65 -24.31
N SER A 352 11.17 -17.32 -25.08
CA SER A 352 10.95 -18.76 -24.98
C SER A 352 12.24 -19.56 -25.15
N LEU A 353 13.11 -19.15 -26.09
CA LEU A 353 14.44 -19.74 -26.29
C LEU A 353 15.34 -19.55 -25.07
N ALA A 354 15.33 -18.36 -24.46
CA ALA A 354 16.16 -18.05 -23.30
C ALA A 354 15.75 -18.92 -22.11
N PHE A 355 14.44 -19.06 -21.86
CA PHE A 355 13.91 -19.98 -20.86
C PHE A 355 14.15 -21.46 -21.20
N GLY A 356 14.27 -21.79 -22.48
CA GLY A 356 14.66 -23.12 -22.95
C GLY A 356 16.05 -23.55 -22.50
N GLN A 357 16.98 -22.60 -22.28
CA GLN A 357 18.31 -22.92 -21.72
C GLN A 357 18.24 -23.34 -20.25
N LEU A 358 17.28 -22.82 -19.49
CA LEU A 358 17.10 -23.13 -18.07
C LEU A 358 16.28 -24.41 -17.86
N LEU A 359 15.13 -24.52 -18.54
CA LEU A 359 14.14 -25.57 -18.28
C LEU A 359 14.19 -26.71 -19.32
N GLY A 360 15.00 -26.57 -20.37
CA GLY A 360 14.93 -27.38 -21.59
C GLY A 360 13.93 -26.78 -22.60
N PRO A 361 14.11 -27.00 -23.92
CA PRO A 361 13.34 -26.30 -24.96
C PRO A 361 11.82 -26.43 -24.81
N THR A 362 11.32 -27.64 -24.53
CA THR A 362 9.89 -27.92 -24.40
C THR A 362 9.30 -27.28 -23.13
N ALA A 363 9.96 -27.44 -21.98
CA ALA A 363 9.46 -26.91 -20.72
C ALA A 363 9.60 -25.37 -20.65
N GLY A 364 10.62 -24.79 -21.28
CA GLY A 364 10.76 -23.34 -21.44
C GLY A 364 9.63 -22.75 -22.28
N GLY A 365 9.30 -23.38 -23.41
CA GLY A 365 8.15 -22.99 -24.23
C GLY A 365 6.80 -23.12 -23.51
N LEU A 366 6.61 -24.21 -22.74
CA LEU A 366 5.45 -24.42 -21.86
C LEU A 366 5.31 -23.32 -20.82
N PHE A 367 6.42 -23.02 -20.14
CA PHE A 367 6.46 -21.97 -19.12
C PHE A 367 6.04 -20.63 -19.72
N VAL A 368 6.72 -20.16 -20.77
CA VAL A 368 6.44 -18.84 -21.34
C VAL A 368 5.02 -18.76 -21.92
N SER A 369 4.53 -19.80 -22.60
CA SER A 369 3.18 -19.80 -23.16
C SER A 369 2.09 -19.75 -22.08
N PHE A 370 2.25 -20.51 -21.00
CA PHE A 370 1.32 -20.49 -19.87
C PHE A 370 1.28 -19.12 -19.19
N PHE A 371 2.44 -18.49 -18.98
CA PHE A 371 2.49 -17.14 -18.43
C PHE A 371 1.88 -16.11 -19.39
N LEU A 372 2.20 -16.16 -20.69
CA LEU A 372 1.59 -15.28 -21.68
C LEU A 372 0.06 -15.39 -21.71
N LEU A 373 -0.50 -16.60 -21.52
CA LEU A 373 -1.93 -16.80 -21.40
C LEU A 373 -2.53 -16.00 -20.24
N ILE A 374 -1.92 -16.10 -19.04
CA ILE A 374 -2.38 -15.38 -17.84
C ILE A 374 -2.21 -13.87 -18.03
N PHE A 375 -1.04 -13.42 -18.50
CA PHE A 375 -0.73 -12.02 -18.76
C PHE A 375 -1.78 -11.41 -19.72
N VAL A 376 -1.99 -12.03 -20.88
CA VAL A 376 -2.96 -11.54 -21.88
C VAL A 376 -4.38 -11.49 -21.30
N MET A 377 -4.81 -12.51 -20.56
CA MET A 377 -6.14 -12.52 -19.94
C MET A 377 -6.30 -11.35 -18.96
N THR A 378 -5.31 -11.12 -18.10
CA THR A 378 -5.36 -10.00 -17.13
C THR A 378 -5.30 -8.64 -17.81
N THR A 379 -4.45 -8.48 -18.84
CA THR A 379 -4.30 -7.24 -19.60
C THR A 379 -5.58 -6.89 -20.35
N VAL A 380 -6.11 -7.82 -21.17
CA VAL A 380 -7.31 -7.55 -21.96
C VAL A 380 -8.52 -7.34 -21.05
N GLY A 381 -8.60 -8.04 -19.92
CA GLY A 381 -9.65 -7.80 -18.93
C GLY A 381 -9.73 -6.34 -18.47
N VAL A 382 -8.58 -5.70 -18.23
CA VAL A 382 -8.52 -4.28 -17.83
C VAL A 382 -8.70 -3.34 -19.03
N LEU A 383 -8.17 -3.66 -20.21
CA LEU A 383 -8.40 -2.85 -21.42
C LEU A 383 -9.89 -2.77 -21.77
N ILE A 384 -10.62 -3.88 -21.63
CA ILE A 384 -12.08 -3.89 -21.82
C ILE A 384 -12.76 -2.94 -20.83
N PHE A 385 -12.33 -2.92 -19.57
CA PHE A 385 -12.82 -1.96 -18.59
C PHE A 385 -12.52 -0.51 -19.02
N TYR A 386 -11.31 -0.22 -19.52
CA TYR A 386 -10.98 1.13 -20.01
C TYR A 386 -11.86 1.56 -21.17
N GLY A 387 -12.05 0.70 -22.17
CA GLY A 387 -12.91 0.95 -23.33
C GLY A 387 -14.37 1.10 -22.94
N GLU A 388 -14.86 0.30 -21.99
CA GLU A 388 -16.21 0.42 -21.43
C GLU A 388 -16.43 1.78 -20.79
N LYS A 389 -15.48 2.28 -19.99
CA LYS A 389 -15.59 3.61 -19.37
C LYS A 389 -15.60 4.73 -20.42
N GLN A 390 -14.90 4.57 -21.55
CA GLN A 390 -14.97 5.55 -22.64
C GLN A 390 -16.34 5.52 -23.34
N ALA A 391 -16.85 4.32 -23.62
CA ALA A 391 -18.16 4.12 -24.23
C ALA A 391 -19.29 4.65 -23.33
N GLU A 392 -19.16 4.48 -22.02
CA GLU A 392 -20.05 5.07 -21.01
C GLU A 392 -20.03 6.59 -21.05
N TYR A 393 -18.84 7.19 -21.07
CA TYR A 393 -18.70 8.65 -21.12
C TYR A 393 -19.31 9.26 -22.39
N LEU A 394 -19.19 8.59 -23.54
CA LEU A 394 -19.70 9.11 -24.82
C LEU A 394 -21.19 8.82 -25.05
N PHE A 395 -21.68 7.63 -24.66
CA PHE A 395 -22.98 7.10 -25.10
C PHE A 395 -23.80 6.44 -23.97
N GLY A 396 -23.32 6.50 -22.72
CA GLY A 396 -24.02 6.00 -21.54
C GLY A 396 -23.85 4.49 -21.28
N LEU A 397 -24.39 4.04 -20.14
CA LEU A 397 -24.16 2.69 -19.60
C LEU A 397 -24.64 1.56 -20.52
N LYS A 398 -25.75 1.73 -21.24
CA LYS A 398 -26.27 0.69 -22.15
C LYS A 398 -25.29 0.39 -23.28
N PHE A 399 -24.73 1.44 -23.90
CA PHE A 399 -23.77 1.29 -24.99
C PHE A 399 -22.43 0.74 -24.50
N SER A 400 -22.00 1.12 -23.28
CA SER A 400 -20.79 0.56 -22.67
C SER A 400 -20.84 -0.98 -22.54
N LYS A 401 -22.00 -1.53 -22.15
CA LYS A 401 -22.23 -2.98 -22.06
C LYS A 401 -22.24 -3.67 -23.43
N PHE A 402 -22.70 -2.97 -24.48
CA PHE A 402 -22.60 -3.45 -25.86
C PHE A 402 -21.14 -3.50 -26.33
N MET A 403 -20.38 -2.42 -26.11
CA MET A 403 -18.96 -2.37 -26.47
C MET A 403 -18.12 -3.44 -25.77
N ARG A 404 -18.43 -3.74 -24.49
CA ARG A 404 -17.83 -4.87 -23.76
C ARG A 404 -17.91 -6.19 -24.55
N VAL A 405 -19.06 -6.50 -25.15
CA VAL A 405 -19.25 -7.71 -25.97
C VAL A 405 -18.37 -7.65 -27.22
N ILE A 406 -18.32 -6.51 -27.91
CA ILE A 406 -17.48 -6.31 -29.08
C ILE A 406 -16.01 -6.58 -28.77
N TYR A 407 -15.50 -6.06 -27.66
CA TYR A 407 -14.10 -6.28 -27.27
C TYR A 407 -13.80 -7.75 -26.98
N VAL A 408 -14.68 -8.45 -26.26
CA VAL A 408 -14.53 -9.89 -25.98
C VAL A 408 -14.51 -10.70 -27.29
N LEU A 409 -15.40 -10.39 -28.25
CA LEU A 409 -15.44 -11.06 -29.55
C LEU A 409 -14.21 -10.74 -30.42
N SER A 410 -13.67 -9.54 -30.31
CA SER A 410 -12.46 -9.14 -31.05
C SER A 410 -11.25 -10.00 -30.67
N MET A 411 -11.17 -10.50 -29.43
CA MET A 411 -10.09 -11.41 -29.01
C MET A 411 -10.04 -12.67 -29.87
N PHE A 412 -11.19 -13.29 -30.13
CA PHE A 412 -11.27 -14.49 -30.96
C PHE A 412 -10.83 -14.19 -32.40
N ALA A 413 -11.30 -13.06 -32.96
CA ALA A 413 -10.88 -12.61 -34.28
C ALA A 413 -9.36 -12.38 -34.37
N GLY A 414 -8.75 -11.76 -33.35
CA GLY A 414 -7.31 -11.56 -33.27
C GLY A 414 -6.51 -12.86 -33.18
N ALA A 415 -7.00 -13.82 -32.41
CA ALA A 415 -6.36 -15.14 -32.25
C ALA A 415 -6.35 -15.94 -33.56
N VAL A 416 -7.48 -16.03 -34.27
CA VAL A 416 -7.58 -16.76 -35.56
C VAL A 416 -6.71 -16.13 -36.64
N GLY A 417 -6.49 -14.80 -36.56
CA GLY A 417 -5.58 -14.05 -37.42
C GLY A 417 -6.29 -13.36 -38.59
N GLY A 418 -5.48 -12.77 -39.48
CA GLY A 418 -5.96 -12.24 -40.76
C GLY A 418 -5.83 -10.73 -40.98
N LEU A 419 -5.23 -9.95 -40.07
CA LEU A 419 -5.30 -8.49 -40.18
C LEU A 419 -3.98 -7.80 -39.81
N LYS A 420 -2.91 -7.98 -40.61
CA LYS A 420 -1.71 -7.11 -40.54
C LYS A 420 -2.10 -5.62 -40.56
N PHE A 421 -3.16 -5.30 -41.28
CA PHE A 421 -3.79 -3.99 -41.32
C PHE A 421 -4.21 -3.44 -39.94
N VAL A 422 -4.78 -4.28 -39.06
CA VAL A 422 -5.25 -3.88 -37.72
C VAL A 422 -4.10 -3.47 -36.80
N TRP A 423 -2.92 -4.04 -37.00
CA TRP A 423 -1.72 -3.72 -36.22
C TRP A 423 -1.15 -2.37 -36.62
N GLN A 424 -1.18 -2.04 -37.91
CA GLN A 424 -0.75 -0.73 -38.40
C GLN A 424 -1.76 0.38 -38.02
N PHE A 425 -3.04 0.03 -37.90
CA PHE A 425 -4.08 0.95 -37.43
C PHE A 425 -4.01 1.19 -35.91
N LEU A 426 -3.53 0.22 -35.13
CA LEU A 426 -3.32 0.34 -33.68
C LEU A 426 -2.42 1.53 -33.34
N ASP A 427 -1.27 1.66 -34.02
CA ASP A 427 -0.32 2.75 -33.77
C ASP A 427 -0.95 4.15 -33.98
N ILE A 428 -1.83 4.29 -34.98
CA ILE A 428 -2.53 5.56 -35.25
C ILE A 428 -3.54 5.86 -34.14
N LEU A 429 -4.29 4.85 -33.68
CA LEU A 429 -5.24 5.00 -32.58
C LEU A 429 -4.54 5.29 -31.24
N LEU A 430 -3.39 4.68 -30.99
CA LEU A 430 -2.56 4.98 -29.82
C LEU A 430 -2.06 6.43 -29.86
N ALA A 431 -1.66 6.93 -31.02
CA ALA A 431 -1.31 8.34 -31.17
C ALA A 431 -2.51 9.26 -30.89
N ALA A 432 -3.72 8.86 -31.31
CA ALA A 432 -4.95 9.61 -31.08
C ALA A 432 -5.34 9.71 -29.59
N ILE A 433 -4.78 8.87 -28.69
CA ILE A 433 -5.00 8.97 -27.24
C ILE A 433 -3.82 9.63 -26.52
N VAL A 434 -2.59 9.41 -26.98
CA VAL A 434 -1.39 10.03 -26.39
C VAL A 434 -1.39 11.53 -26.60
N VAL A 435 -1.70 11.98 -27.83
CA VAL A 435 -1.71 13.39 -28.18
C VAL A 435 -2.61 14.23 -27.27
N PRO A 436 -3.92 13.93 -27.16
CA PRO A 436 -4.82 14.72 -26.31
C PRO A 436 -4.43 14.65 -24.84
N ASN A 437 -3.99 13.50 -24.34
CA ASN A 437 -3.58 13.35 -22.97
C ASN A 437 -2.36 14.21 -22.62
N MET A 438 -1.29 14.11 -23.40
CA MET A 438 -0.07 14.88 -23.15
C MET A 438 -0.30 16.39 -23.29
N ILE A 439 -1.12 16.83 -24.25
CA ILE A 439 -1.56 18.24 -24.30
C ILE A 439 -2.21 18.63 -22.97
N ALA A 440 -3.12 17.80 -22.46
CA ALA A 440 -3.79 18.08 -21.20
C ALA A 440 -2.80 18.19 -20.03
N LEU A 441 -1.85 17.26 -19.89
CA LEU A 441 -0.85 17.29 -18.83
C LEU A 441 0.02 18.55 -18.87
N LEU A 442 0.39 19.02 -20.07
CA LEU A 442 1.19 20.23 -20.23
C LEU A 442 0.43 21.48 -19.78
N PHE A 443 -0.83 21.63 -20.21
CA PHE A 443 -1.67 22.78 -19.86
C PHE A 443 -2.13 22.73 -18.39
N MET A 444 -2.35 21.54 -17.82
CA MET A 444 -2.75 21.34 -16.42
C MET A 444 -1.56 21.17 -15.46
N SER A 445 -0.34 21.44 -15.93
CA SER A 445 0.89 21.26 -15.15
C SER A 445 0.98 22.19 -13.94
N LYS A 446 0.20 23.27 -13.91
CA LYS A 446 0.08 24.16 -12.74
C LYS A 446 -0.71 23.48 -11.64
N GLU A 447 -1.86 22.91 -11.96
CA GLU A 447 -2.74 22.22 -11.04
C GLU A 447 -2.05 20.98 -10.46
N VAL A 448 -1.33 20.21 -11.28
CA VAL A 448 -0.52 19.08 -10.80
C VAL A 448 0.52 19.55 -9.79
N LYS A 449 1.20 20.66 -10.06
CA LYS A 449 2.20 21.20 -9.15
C LYS A 449 1.57 21.65 -7.83
N GLU A 450 0.47 22.40 -7.88
CA GLU A 450 -0.22 22.92 -6.69
C GLU A 450 -0.68 21.77 -5.78
N GLU A 451 -1.30 20.74 -6.34
CA GLU A 451 -1.71 19.54 -5.59
C GLU A 451 -0.53 18.75 -5.02
N THR A 452 0.60 18.75 -5.72
CA THR A 452 1.82 18.10 -5.23
C THR A 452 2.45 18.89 -4.09
N GLU A 453 2.46 20.22 -4.18
CA GLU A 453 2.95 21.10 -3.11
C GLU A 453 2.03 21.04 -1.89
N ASP A 454 0.71 20.97 -2.08
CA ASP A 454 -0.25 20.75 -1.00
C ASP A 454 0.00 19.42 -0.27
N TYR A 455 0.13 18.32 -1.02
CA TYR A 455 0.47 17.02 -0.43
C TYR A 455 1.78 17.05 0.36
N ILE A 456 2.82 17.72 -0.17
CA ILE A 456 4.10 17.83 0.52
C ILE A 456 3.95 18.59 1.84
N GLU A 457 3.23 19.71 1.83
CA GLU A 457 3.10 20.59 2.98
C GLU A 457 2.17 20.00 4.05
N ASN A 458 1.00 19.51 3.63
CA ASN A 458 -0.09 19.17 4.53
C ASN A 458 -0.16 17.70 4.91
N VAL A 459 0.45 16.81 4.13
CA VAL A 459 0.42 15.36 4.37
C VAL A 459 1.82 14.82 4.68
N TYR A 460 2.78 14.99 3.77
CA TYR A 460 4.12 14.41 3.90
C TYR A 460 4.88 14.95 5.13
N LYS A 461 4.87 16.28 5.35
CA LYS A 461 5.58 16.87 6.50
C LYS A 461 5.00 16.40 7.83
N LYS A 462 3.68 16.38 7.98
CA LYS A 462 3.01 15.88 9.20
C LYS A 462 3.36 14.42 9.48
N GLU A 463 3.18 13.53 8.50
CA GLU A 463 3.54 12.11 8.64
C GLU A 463 5.04 11.91 8.93
N LYS A 464 5.90 12.80 8.43
CA LYS A 464 7.34 12.79 8.72
C LYS A 464 7.64 13.23 10.15
N GLU A 465 7.02 14.30 10.62
CA GLU A 465 7.18 14.85 11.97
C GLU A 465 6.70 13.86 13.03
N GLU A 466 5.52 13.27 12.85
CA GLU A 466 4.98 12.21 13.71
C GLU A 466 5.98 11.05 13.84
N ARG A 467 6.48 10.57 12.70
CA ARG A 467 7.48 9.48 12.66
C ARG A 467 8.80 9.86 13.31
N GLU A 468 9.28 11.09 13.12
CA GLU A 468 10.50 11.56 13.77
C GLU A 468 10.30 11.73 15.28
N GLY A 469 9.09 12.11 15.71
CA GLY A 469 8.69 12.12 17.12
C GLY A 469 8.72 10.72 17.73
N GLU A 470 8.08 9.74 17.08
CA GLU A 470 8.09 8.33 17.49
C GLU A 470 9.53 7.78 17.57
N LEU A 471 10.36 8.05 16.57
CA LEU A 471 11.74 7.57 16.53
C LEU A 471 12.60 8.23 17.61
N LYS A 472 12.41 9.53 17.87
CA LYS A 472 13.11 10.23 18.97
C LYS A 472 12.71 9.67 20.33
N GLN A 473 11.42 9.37 20.53
CA GLN A 473 10.95 8.67 21.72
C GLN A 473 11.60 7.29 21.85
N GLU A 474 11.65 6.51 20.76
CA GLU A 474 12.27 5.19 20.75
C GLU A 474 13.79 5.25 21.02
N ILE A 475 14.51 6.20 20.43
CA ILE A 475 15.96 6.39 20.64
C ILE A 475 16.24 6.89 22.06
N SER A 476 15.47 7.86 22.55
CA SER A 476 15.57 8.36 23.93
C SER A 476 15.39 7.21 24.92
N TRP A 477 14.36 6.40 24.71
CA TRP A 477 14.09 5.21 25.50
C TRP A 477 15.24 4.18 25.42
N ARG A 478 15.80 3.91 24.23
CA ARG A 478 16.94 2.99 24.06
C ARG A 478 18.20 3.50 24.75
N LYS A 479 18.47 4.81 24.68
CA LYS A 479 19.64 5.44 25.30
C LYS A 479 19.52 5.40 26.82
N TRP A 480 18.35 5.76 27.35
CA TRP A 480 18.04 5.64 28.77
C TRP A 480 18.18 4.19 29.26
N ASN A 481 17.66 3.20 28.54
CA ASN A 481 17.81 1.79 28.91
C ASN A 481 19.27 1.28 28.91
N HIS A 482 20.08 1.76 27.96
CA HIS A 482 21.50 1.45 27.92
C HIS A 482 22.24 2.06 29.14
N GLU A 483 21.87 3.27 29.55
CA GLU A 483 22.39 3.93 30.76
C GLU A 483 21.97 3.22 32.05
N GLN A 484 20.79 2.58 32.07
CA GLN A 484 20.28 1.79 33.21
C GLN A 484 20.74 0.32 33.23
N GLY A 485 21.68 -0.08 32.35
CA GLY A 485 22.24 -1.44 32.35
C GLY A 485 21.28 -2.56 31.90
N VAL A 486 20.14 -2.22 31.31
CA VAL A 486 19.11 -3.18 30.89
C VAL A 486 19.40 -3.69 29.49
N ARG A 487 19.90 -4.93 29.36
CA ARG A 487 19.99 -5.61 28.05
C ARG A 487 18.66 -6.27 27.71
N PHE A 488 18.02 -5.82 26.64
CA PHE A 488 16.96 -6.58 25.99
C PHE A 488 17.34 -7.06 24.60
N VAL A 489 16.81 -8.24 24.27
CA VAL A 489 16.89 -8.92 22.98
C VAL A 489 16.21 -8.06 21.93
N GLN A 490 17.00 -7.60 20.97
CA GLN A 490 16.55 -6.90 19.78
C GLN A 490 15.55 -7.79 19.01
N ARG A 491 14.28 -7.37 18.87
CA ARG A 491 13.35 -8.06 17.97
C ARG A 491 12.85 -7.16 16.85
N ARG A 492 12.87 -7.76 15.65
CA ARG A 492 12.35 -7.27 14.38
C ARG A 492 10.96 -6.69 14.53
N ARG A 493 10.72 -5.55 13.87
CA ARG A 493 9.40 -5.00 13.56
C ARG A 493 8.45 -6.13 13.13
N SER A 494 7.49 -6.45 13.98
CA SER A 494 6.32 -7.25 13.62
C SER A 494 5.39 -6.40 12.76
N SER A 495 4.75 -7.01 11.78
CA SER A 495 4.04 -6.40 10.66
C SER A 495 2.81 -5.56 11.06
N MET A 496 2.61 -4.47 10.29
CA MET A 496 1.33 -3.83 9.93
C MET A 496 0.13 -4.12 10.86
N THR A 497 -0.10 -3.25 11.83
CA THR A 497 -1.40 -3.11 12.50
C THR A 497 -2.28 -2.13 11.72
N ARG A 498 -3.56 -2.48 11.54
CA ARG A 498 -4.62 -1.55 11.09
C ARG A 498 -4.60 -0.33 12.02
N THR A 499 -4.58 0.87 11.46
CA THR A 499 -4.64 2.13 12.22
C THR A 499 -6.09 2.60 12.34
N TYR A 500 -6.59 2.66 13.56
CA TYR A 500 -7.89 3.17 13.95
C TYR A 500 -7.72 4.56 14.58
N SER A 501 -8.71 5.43 14.41
CA SER A 501 -8.74 6.72 15.09
C SER A 501 -8.94 6.53 16.60
N VAL A 502 -8.38 7.43 17.39
CA VAL A 502 -8.67 7.50 18.84
C VAL A 502 -10.16 7.81 19.02
N MET A 503 -10.82 7.04 19.88
CA MET A 503 -12.21 7.28 20.28
C MET A 503 -12.31 8.64 20.98
N LYS A 504 -13.41 9.37 20.72
CA LYS A 504 -13.69 10.62 21.43
C LYS A 504 -13.71 10.36 22.94
N GLU A 505 -13.07 11.21 23.73
CA GLU A 505 -12.89 11.12 25.20
C GLU A 505 -11.78 10.16 25.68
N ALA A 506 -11.27 9.30 24.79
CA ALA A 506 -10.14 8.41 25.07
C ALA A 506 -8.77 9.09 24.88
N GLU A 507 -8.72 10.39 24.57
CA GLU A 507 -7.47 11.11 24.37
C GLU A 507 -6.63 11.15 25.66
N PRO A 508 -5.29 11.06 25.57
CA PRO A 508 -4.44 11.33 26.72
C PRO A 508 -4.64 12.77 27.20
N PHE A 509 -4.56 12.98 28.52
CA PHE A 509 -4.65 14.31 29.11
C PHE A 509 -3.38 14.69 29.85
N TYR A 510 -3.02 15.96 29.76
CA TYR A 510 -1.88 16.54 30.48
C TYR A 510 -2.29 17.90 31.04
N PHE A 511 -2.25 18.04 32.35
CA PHE A 511 -2.57 19.28 33.05
C PHE A 511 -1.30 19.77 33.76
N PRO A 512 -0.66 20.86 33.31
CA PRO A 512 0.50 21.41 33.99
C PRO A 512 0.09 22.08 35.31
N GLY A 513 0.87 21.84 36.37
CA GLY A 513 0.65 22.41 37.69
C GLY A 513 1.97 22.63 38.43
N ASN A 514 2.02 22.27 39.71
CA ASN A 514 3.18 22.39 40.57
C ASN A 514 4.26 21.30 40.28
N LYS A 515 5.29 21.22 41.12
CA LYS A 515 6.41 20.28 40.97
C LYS A 515 6.12 18.86 41.45
N THR A 516 4.90 18.58 41.91
CA THR A 516 4.43 17.25 42.28
C THR A 516 3.65 16.68 41.10
N GLY A 517 4.21 15.64 40.48
CA GLY A 517 3.64 14.96 39.33
C GLY A 517 2.73 13.82 39.74
N ILE A 518 1.59 13.65 39.07
CA ILE A 518 0.67 12.53 39.29
C ILE A 518 0.39 11.82 37.97
N LEU A 519 0.85 10.57 37.89
CA LEU A 519 0.57 9.69 36.77
C LEU A 519 -0.74 8.94 37.04
N VAL A 520 -1.72 9.06 36.16
CA VAL A 520 -3.04 8.46 36.34
C VAL A 520 -3.30 7.41 35.25
N GLN A 521 -3.50 6.16 35.64
CA GLN A 521 -3.56 5.02 34.71
C GLN A 521 -4.92 4.32 34.70
N HIS A 522 -5.44 4.13 33.49
CA HIS A 522 -6.70 3.41 33.26
C HIS A 522 -6.51 1.88 33.21
N GLY A 523 -7.62 1.16 33.28
CA GLY A 523 -7.67 -0.30 33.28
C GLY A 523 -7.54 -0.97 31.90
N PHE A 524 -7.53 -2.31 31.93
CA PHE A 524 -7.54 -3.17 30.74
C PHE A 524 -8.85 -3.00 30.00
N THR A 525 -8.81 -2.90 28.66
CA THR A 525 -9.96 -2.62 27.77
C THR A 525 -10.61 -1.24 27.91
N GLY A 526 -10.40 -0.55 29.02
CA GLY A 526 -10.85 0.82 29.26
C GLY A 526 -9.97 1.88 28.58
N THR A 527 -10.28 3.14 28.88
CA THR A 527 -9.62 4.32 28.31
C THR A 527 -9.36 5.38 29.36
N THR A 528 -8.69 6.48 28.97
CA THR A 528 -8.42 7.63 29.85
C THR A 528 -9.69 8.28 30.40
N GLN A 529 -10.86 8.09 29.75
CA GLN A 529 -12.16 8.57 30.22
C GLN A 529 -12.48 8.09 31.65
N SER A 530 -12.21 6.82 31.96
CA SER A 530 -12.43 6.23 33.30
C SER A 530 -11.68 6.93 34.43
N MET A 531 -10.56 7.59 34.10
CA MET A 531 -9.67 8.23 35.06
C MET A 531 -9.69 9.76 34.99
N ARG A 532 -10.32 10.33 33.95
CA ARG A 532 -10.32 11.77 33.68
C ARG A 532 -10.92 12.58 34.83
N PRO A 533 -12.05 12.21 35.46
CA PRO A 533 -12.60 12.98 36.59
C PRO A 533 -11.66 13.08 37.80
N LEU A 534 -10.87 12.02 38.06
CA LEU A 534 -9.86 12.04 39.12
C LEU A 534 -8.67 12.91 38.71
N GLY A 535 -8.22 12.81 37.46
CA GLY A 535 -7.14 13.64 36.94
C GLY A 535 -7.46 15.13 36.95
N GLU A 536 -8.69 15.50 36.59
CA GLU A 536 -9.19 16.89 36.64
C GLU A 536 -9.30 17.43 38.07
N HIS A 537 -9.79 16.62 39.01
CA HIS A 537 -9.81 16.98 40.44
C HIS A 537 -8.40 17.29 40.96
N LEU A 538 -7.45 16.40 40.69
CA LEU A 538 -6.07 16.57 41.14
C LEU A 538 -5.38 17.76 40.46
N ALA A 539 -5.69 18.02 39.18
CA ALA A 539 -5.22 19.22 38.49
C ALA A 539 -5.80 20.50 39.12
N ALA A 540 -7.08 20.48 39.51
CA ALA A 540 -7.72 21.59 40.21
C ALA A 540 -7.11 21.85 41.60
N CYS A 541 -6.53 20.82 42.24
CA CYS A 541 -5.74 20.95 43.46
C CYS A 541 -4.32 21.52 43.21
N GLY A 542 -3.95 21.79 41.95
CA GLY A 542 -2.70 22.44 41.56
C GLY A 542 -1.57 21.49 41.19
N TYR A 543 -1.80 20.18 41.10
CA TYR A 543 -0.78 19.19 40.73
C TYR A 543 -0.51 19.15 39.22
N THR A 544 0.70 18.76 38.83
CA THR A 544 0.95 18.38 37.43
C THR A 544 0.43 16.97 37.22
N VAL A 545 -0.54 16.79 36.32
CA VAL A 545 -1.22 15.50 36.11
C VAL A 545 -1.02 15.01 34.68
N TYR A 546 -0.68 13.73 34.53
CA TYR A 546 -0.63 13.08 33.22
C TYR A 546 -1.41 11.77 33.22
N GLY A 547 -2.39 11.66 32.31
CA GLY A 547 -3.11 10.43 32.01
C GLY A 547 -2.74 9.91 30.62
N PRO A 548 -1.75 9.01 30.49
CA PRO A 548 -1.41 8.41 29.20
C PRO A 548 -2.52 7.47 28.73
N ARG A 549 -2.75 7.44 27.41
CA ARG A 549 -3.51 6.38 26.75
C ARG A 549 -2.57 5.21 26.52
N LEU A 550 -2.89 4.05 27.08
CA LEU A 550 -2.10 2.84 26.88
C LEU A 550 -2.14 2.41 25.42
N LYS A 551 -1.02 1.92 24.89
CA LYS A 551 -0.94 1.47 23.49
C LYS A 551 -1.98 0.38 23.23
N GLY A 552 -2.65 0.48 22.09
CA GLY A 552 -3.75 -0.42 21.71
C GLY A 552 -5.08 -0.18 22.45
N HIS A 553 -5.16 0.79 23.37
CA HIS A 553 -6.40 1.16 24.06
C HIS A 553 -6.98 2.47 23.50
N GLY A 554 -8.29 2.68 23.63
CA GLY A 554 -8.97 3.90 23.18
C GLY A 554 -9.03 4.11 21.67
N THR A 555 -8.84 3.04 20.90
CA THR A 555 -8.94 3.01 19.43
C THR A 555 -9.91 1.92 18.99
N HIS A 556 -9.46 0.67 18.83
CA HIS A 556 -10.30 -0.49 18.53
C HIS A 556 -9.68 -1.77 19.13
N TYR A 557 -10.51 -2.76 19.50
CA TYR A 557 -10.03 -4.00 20.14
C TYR A 557 -9.09 -4.83 19.24
N GLU A 558 -9.15 -4.68 17.91
CA GLU A 558 -8.16 -5.29 17.00
C GLU A 558 -6.76 -4.67 17.13
N GLU A 559 -6.65 -3.38 17.48
CA GLU A 559 -5.36 -2.79 17.83
C GLU A 559 -4.86 -3.32 19.17
N LEU A 560 -5.74 -3.48 20.15
CA LEU A 560 -5.42 -4.10 21.43
C LEU A 560 -4.87 -5.52 21.26
N GLU A 561 -5.45 -6.32 20.36
CA GLU A 561 -4.96 -7.66 20.00
C GLU A 561 -3.53 -7.62 19.44
N GLY A 562 -3.18 -6.55 18.72
CA GLY A 562 -1.84 -6.33 18.16
C GLY A 562 -0.77 -6.02 19.21
N THR A 563 -1.17 -5.64 20.43
CA THR A 563 -0.25 -5.26 21.51
C THR A 563 0.15 -6.42 22.42
N THR A 564 1.21 -6.21 23.17
CA THR A 564 1.69 -7.07 24.26
C THR A 564 1.65 -6.31 25.58
N TYR A 565 1.79 -7.00 26.71
CA TYR A 565 1.83 -6.30 28.00
C TYR A 565 3.02 -5.33 28.12
N GLN A 566 4.10 -5.62 27.40
CA GLN A 566 5.28 -4.76 27.34
C GLN A 566 4.97 -3.42 26.69
N ASP A 567 4.05 -3.38 25.73
CA ASP A 567 3.58 -2.13 25.13
C ASP A 567 2.84 -1.25 26.14
N TRP A 568 2.03 -1.85 27.03
CA TRP A 568 1.30 -1.13 28.07
C TRP A 568 2.24 -0.63 29.17
N VAL A 569 3.17 -1.48 29.61
CA VAL A 569 4.27 -1.10 30.50
C VAL A 569 5.07 0.06 29.91
N HIS A 570 5.38 0.01 28.61
CA HIS A 570 6.10 1.09 27.95
C HIS A 570 5.31 2.40 27.96
N SER A 571 3.99 2.39 27.69
CA SER A 571 3.14 3.58 27.80
C SER A 571 3.14 4.15 29.23
N ALA A 572 3.10 3.27 30.24
CA ALA A 572 3.15 3.64 31.65
C ALA A 572 4.49 4.29 32.03
N GLU A 573 5.60 3.65 31.69
CA GLU A 573 6.96 4.14 31.95
C GLU A 573 7.23 5.46 31.22
N ALA A 574 6.80 5.58 29.96
CA ALA A 574 6.94 6.82 29.20
C ALA A 574 6.20 7.98 29.89
N GLY A 575 5.01 7.72 30.43
CA GLY A 575 4.26 8.73 31.20
C GLY A 575 4.91 9.11 32.52
N TYR A 576 5.51 8.15 33.21
CA TYR A 576 6.30 8.42 34.42
C TYR A 576 7.50 9.33 34.11
N CYS A 577 8.28 8.98 33.08
CA CYS A 577 9.44 9.76 32.65
C CYS A 577 9.04 11.18 32.21
N LYS A 578 7.93 11.33 31.48
CA LYS A 578 7.42 12.65 31.08
C LYS A 578 7.15 13.56 32.28
N LEU A 579 6.63 13.02 33.38
CA LEU A 579 6.43 13.80 34.60
C LEU A 579 7.78 14.14 35.27
N LYS A 580 8.74 13.22 35.29
CA LYS A 580 10.09 13.46 35.86
C LYS A 580 10.87 14.56 35.15
N GLU A 581 10.54 14.90 33.90
CA GLU A 581 11.16 16.03 33.20
C GLU A 581 10.85 17.38 33.85
N THR A 582 9.66 17.52 34.45
CA THR A 582 9.15 18.81 34.96
C THR A 582 8.88 18.80 36.46
N CYS A 583 8.71 17.62 37.07
CA CYS A 583 8.33 17.40 38.46
C CYS A 583 9.49 16.79 39.27
N SER A 584 9.68 17.27 40.50
CA SER A 584 10.71 16.75 41.41
C SER A 584 10.33 15.38 41.97
N GLU A 585 9.04 15.19 42.25
CA GLU A 585 8.45 13.97 42.81
C GLU A 585 7.27 13.50 41.96
N VAL A 586 7.02 12.18 41.96
CA VAL A 586 5.95 11.56 41.18
C VAL A 586 5.17 10.57 42.04
N PHE A 587 3.85 10.70 42.01
CA PHE A 587 2.88 9.73 42.52
C PHE A 587 2.26 8.97 41.35
N VAL A 588 1.86 7.72 41.58
CA VAL A 588 1.18 6.91 40.54
C VAL A 588 -0.16 6.42 41.07
N VAL A 589 -1.22 6.67 40.31
CA VAL A 589 -2.59 6.28 40.62
C VAL A 589 -3.09 5.37 39.51
N GLY A 590 -3.74 4.26 39.84
CA GLY A 590 -4.21 3.32 38.83
C GLY A 590 -5.46 2.53 39.22
N LEU A 591 -6.38 2.41 38.26
CA LEU A 591 -7.57 1.55 38.35
C LEU A 591 -7.33 0.19 37.70
N SER A 592 -7.68 -0.92 38.36
CA SER A 592 -7.65 -2.26 37.77
C SER A 592 -6.24 -2.64 37.28
N MET A 593 -6.06 -2.98 35.99
CA MET A 593 -4.73 -3.17 35.37
C MET A 593 -3.84 -1.92 35.51
N GLY A 594 -4.40 -0.71 35.54
CA GLY A 594 -3.66 0.51 35.85
C GLY A 594 -3.03 0.47 37.25
N GLY A 595 -3.68 -0.18 38.22
CA GLY A 595 -3.11 -0.46 39.54
C GLY A 595 -1.97 -1.48 39.47
N THR A 596 -2.10 -2.50 38.62
CA THR A 596 -1.02 -3.46 38.33
C THR A 596 0.20 -2.77 37.72
N LEU A 597 -0.02 -1.83 36.82
CA LEU A 597 1.04 -0.99 36.25
C LEU A 597 1.63 -0.03 37.29
N ALA A 598 0.83 0.49 38.23
CA ALA A 598 1.34 1.31 39.34
C ALA A 598 2.27 0.51 40.26
N LEU A 599 1.94 -0.76 40.57
CA LEU A 599 2.84 -1.68 41.28
C LEU A 599 4.13 -1.94 40.49
N HIS A 600 4.03 -2.21 39.18
CA HIS A 600 5.19 -2.37 38.31
C HIS A 600 6.10 -1.13 38.35
N LEU A 601 5.52 0.06 38.24
CA LEU A 601 6.25 1.32 38.27
C LEU A 601 6.91 1.57 39.63
N ALA A 602 6.24 1.25 40.74
CA ALA A 602 6.83 1.39 42.08
C ALA A 602 8.03 0.44 42.30
N HIS A 603 7.96 -0.78 41.75
CA HIS A 603 9.11 -1.69 41.74
C HIS A 603 10.25 -1.15 40.85
N ARG A 604 9.90 -0.64 39.66
CA ARG A 604 10.86 -0.20 38.65
C ARG A 604 11.54 1.13 39.01
N PHE A 605 10.81 2.03 39.64
CA PHE A 605 11.24 3.37 40.06
C PHE A 605 11.04 3.50 41.58
N PRO A 606 11.99 3.00 42.39
CA PRO A 606 11.92 3.05 43.85
C PRO A 606 11.81 4.48 44.41
N GLU A 607 12.18 5.50 43.63
CA GLU A 607 12.03 6.92 43.95
C GLU A 607 10.58 7.44 43.86
N THR A 608 9.63 6.62 43.40
CA THR A 608 8.20 6.96 43.38
C THR A 608 7.73 7.31 44.79
N ARG A 609 7.11 8.48 44.94
CA ARG A 609 6.80 9.06 46.26
C ARG A 609 5.65 8.36 46.96
N GLY A 610 4.71 7.83 46.20
CA GLY A 610 3.57 7.06 46.69
C GLY A 610 2.76 6.48 45.55
N ILE A 611 2.06 5.37 45.81
CA ILE A 611 1.12 4.77 44.87
C ILE A 611 -0.29 4.67 45.45
N VAL A 612 -1.29 4.85 44.59
CA VAL A 612 -2.71 4.70 44.91
C VAL A 612 -3.32 3.64 44.00
N LEU A 613 -3.74 2.54 44.60
CA LEU A 613 -4.27 1.36 43.94
C LEU A 613 -5.78 1.34 44.09
N ILE A 614 -6.53 1.40 42.98
CA ILE A 614 -7.99 1.33 42.97
C ILE A 614 -8.38 0.00 42.32
N ASN A 615 -8.92 -0.94 43.10
CA ASN A 615 -9.30 -2.28 42.62
C ASN A 615 -8.20 -2.97 41.79
N ALA A 616 -6.94 -2.89 42.21
CA ALA A 616 -5.79 -3.37 41.43
C ALA A 616 -5.85 -4.88 41.13
N ALA A 617 -5.53 -5.25 39.88
CA ALA A 617 -5.82 -6.58 39.34
C ALA A 617 -4.55 -7.43 39.15
N LEU A 618 -4.21 -8.29 40.12
CA LEU A 618 -3.21 -9.36 39.95
C LEU A 618 -3.84 -10.71 39.57
N GLU A 619 -5.16 -10.80 39.72
CA GLU A 619 -5.99 -11.95 39.37
C GLU A 619 -7.41 -11.42 39.07
N ILE A 620 -8.06 -11.95 38.04
CA ILE A 620 -9.45 -11.60 37.68
C ILE A 620 -10.32 -12.85 37.73
N THR A 621 -11.62 -12.68 37.89
CA THR A 621 -12.58 -13.78 37.92
C THR A 621 -12.44 -14.67 36.67
N ASN A 622 -12.28 -15.98 36.87
CA ASN A 622 -12.11 -16.99 35.81
C ASN A 622 -10.83 -16.85 34.94
N LEU A 623 -9.79 -16.13 35.37
CA LEU A 623 -8.56 -15.93 34.57
C LEU A 623 -7.94 -17.26 34.09
N ASP A 624 -7.79 -18.24 34.98
CA ASP A 624 -7.20 -19.54 34.67
C ASP A 624 -7.97 -20.29 33.58
N GLN A 625 -9.30 -20.18 33.57
CA GLN A 625 -10.12 -20.78 32.52
C GLN A 625 -9.92 -20.04 31.20
N LEU A 626 -9.94 -18.71 31.22
CA LEU A 626 -9.82 -17.87 30.01
C LEU A 626 -8.47 -18.04 29.31
N VAL A 627 -7.36 -18.12 30.05
CA VAL A 627 -6.03 -18.26 29.43
C VAL A 627 -5.83 -19.60 28.72
N THR A 628 -6.58 -20.64 29.10
CA THR A 628 -6.53 -21.97 28.46
C THR A 628 -7.32 -22.05 27.15
N LEU A 629 -8.24 -21.10 26.90
CA LEU A 629 -9.02 -21.08 25.68
C LEU A 629 -8.14 -20.83 24.44
N LYS A 630 -8.52 -21.46 23.33
CA LYS A 630 -7.95 -21.21 21.99
C LYS A 630 -8.91 -20.45 21.09
N GLU A 631 -10.21 -20.59 21.34
CA GLU A 631 -11.31 -19.92 20.63
C GLU A 631 -12.39 -19.51 21.67
N PRO A 632 -13.19 -18.47 21.38
CA PRO A 632 -13.18 -17.61 20.20
C PRO A 632 -12.01 -16.59 20.21
N ARG A 633 -11.72 -15.95 19.06
CA ARG A 633 -10.67 -14.92 18.93
C ARG A 633 -10.94 -13.69 19.81
N PHE A 634 -12.22 -13.32 19.90
CA PHE A 634 -12.72 -12.21 20.70
C PHE A 634 -13.83 -12.72 21.62
N LEU A 635 -13.76 -12.33 22.89
CA LEU A 635 -14.81 -12.53 23.88
C LEU A 635 -15.73 -11.30 23.85
N ASP A 636 -17.02 -11.50 24.09
CA ASP A 636 -17.93 -10.36 24.30
C ASP A 636 -17.62 -9.72 25.66
N ALA A 637 -17.58 -8.39 25.71
CA ALA A 637 -17.35 -7.67 26.96
C ALA A 637 -18.58 -7.79 27.87
N ILE A 638 -18.34 -7.93 29.18
CA ILE A 638 -19.38 -8.15 30.18
C ILE A 638 -20.14 -6.84 30.52
N GLY A 639 -19.78 -5.72 29.88
CA GLY A 639 -20.28 -4.39 30.19
C GLY A 639 -19.50 -3.73 31.35
N SER A 640 -19.75 -2.45 31.60
CA SER A 640 -19.10 -1.70 32.68
C SER A 640 -19.70 -2.11 34.04
N ASP A 641 -18.87 -2.65 34.92
CA ASP A 641 -19.28 -3.00 36.29
C ASP A 641 -19.30 -1.72 37.16
N ILE A 642 -20.43 -1.01 37.09
CA ILE A 642 -20.72 0.28 37.75
C ILE A 642 -22.08 0.19 38.45
N LYS A 643 -22.15 0.66 39.70
CA LYS A 643 -23.37 0.68 40.52
C LYS A 643 -24.23 1.91 40.26
N ALA A 644 -23.61 3.04 39.96
CA ALA A 644 -24.30 4.29 39.61
C ALA A 644 -25.14 4.16 38.34
N GLU A 645 -26.42 4.54 38.40
CA GLU A 645 -27.32 4.51 37.25
C GLU A 645 -26.96 5.59 36.21
N GLY A 646 -27.04 5.23 34.92
CA GLY A 646 -26.83 6.16 33.81
C GLY A 646 -25.37 6.58 33.58
N VAL A 647 -24.41 5.88 34.20
CA VAL A 647 -22.97 6.08 33.99
C VAL A 647 -22.42 4.96 33.13
N GLU A 648 -21.72 5.32 32.06
CA GLU A 648 -21.06 4.36 31.16
C GLU A 648 -19.54 4.58 31.15
N GLU A 649 -18.79 3.48 31.14
CA GLU A 649 -17.35 3.52 30.87
C GLU A 649 -17.11 3.42 29.37
N LEU A 650 -16.22 4.26 28.84
CA LEU A 650 -15.72 4.06 27.48
C LEU A 650 -14.70 2.92 27.47
N ALA A 651 -15.19 1.70 27.20
CA ALA A 651 -14.42 0.48 27.08
C ALA A 651 -14.81 -0.30 25.80
N TYR A 652 -13.98 -1.27 25.38
CA TYR A 652 -14.28 -2.05 24.18
C TYR A 652 -15.45 -3.02 24.37
N GLU A 653 -16.30 -3.13 23.34
CA GLU A 653 -17.39 -4.12 23.26
C GLU A 653 -16.89 -5.57 23.16
N LYS A 654 -15.63 -5.76 22.77
CA LYS A 654 -14.98 -7.07 22.59
C LYS A 654 -13.58 -7.09 23.18
N ILE A 655 -13.22 -8.24 23.73
CA ILE A 655 -11.93 -8.47 24.39
C ILE A 655 -11.14 -9.52 23.61
N PRO A 656 -9.97 -9.18 23.04
CA PRO A 656 -9.15 -10.17 22.36
C PRO A 656 -8.59 -11.19 23.34
N LEU A 657 -8.78 -12.47 23.06
CA LEU A 657 -8.31 -13.55 23.92
C LEU A 657 -6.78 -13.53 24.09
N LYS A 658 -6.06 -13.09 23.05
CA LYS A 658 -4.62 -12.87 23.12
C LYS A 658 -4.25 -11.83 24.17
N SER A 659 -4.98 -10.72 24.23
CA SER A 659 -4.72 -9.63 25.19
C SER A 659 -5.02 -10.06 26.63
N VAL A 660 -5.98 -10.96 26.85
CA VAL A 660 -6.19 -11.59 28.18
C VAL A 660 -4.96 -12.35 28.66
N LYS A 661 -4.29 -13.09 27.76
CA LYS A 661 -3.05 -13.82 28.07
C LYS A 661 -1.89 -12.87 28.38
N GLU A 662 -1.79 -11.77 27.63
CA GLU A 662 -0.81 -10.71 27.90
C GLU A 662 -1.05 -10.06 29.28
N PHE A 663 -2.31 -9.79 29.63
CA PHE A 663 -2.65 -9.32 30.98
C PHE A 663 -2.27 -10.34 32.06
N ALA A 664 -2.56 -11.62 31.88
CA ALA A 664 -2.18 -12.67 32.83
C ALA A 664 -0.66 -12.73 33.06
N GLU A 665 0.13 -12.57 31.99
CA GLU A 665 1.58 -12.50 32.05
C GLU A 665 2.07 -11.27 32.81
N LEU A 666 1.49 -10.09 32.57
CA LEU A 666 1.76 -8.87 33.33
C LEU A 666 1.48 -9.07 34.82
N ALA A 667 0.28 -9.56 35.13
CA ALA A 667 -0.19 -9.77 36.49
C ALA A 667 0.74 -10.74 37.25
N THR A 668 1.10 -11.87 36.63
CA THR A 668 2.04 -12.85 37.19
C THR A 668 3.40 -12.22 37.49
N ARG A 669 3.98 -11.50 36.54
CA ARG A 669 5.27 -10.83 36.71
C ARG A 669 5.24 -9.76 37.79
N THR A 670 4.18 -8.96 37.84
CA THR A 670 4.01 -7.95 38.89
C THR A 670 3.86 -8.61 40.25
N ARG A 671 3.09 -9.71 40.35
CA ARG A 671 2.87 -10.49 41.59
C ARG A 671 4.19 -10.94 42.22
N GLU A 672 5.14 -11.41 41.42
CA GLU A 672 6.48 -11.81 41.88
C GLU A 672 7.30 -10.66 42.49
N LYS A 673 6.96 -9.40 42.19
CA LYS A 673 7.72 -8.22 42.62
C LYS A 673 7.07 -7.45 43.77
N VAL A 674 5.81 -7.70 44.10
CA VAL A 674 5.08 -6.93 45.13
C VAL A 674 5.82 -6.91 46.47
N SER A 675 6.42 -8.03 46.87
CA SER A 675 7.17 -8.14 48.14
C SER A 675 8.45 -7.29 48.22
N SER A 676 8.90 -6.73 47.09
CA SER A 676 10.04 -5.82 47.05
C SER A 676 9.65 -4.34 47.12
N ILE A 677 8.36 -4.00 47.04
CA ILE A 677 7.88 -2.62 46.98
C ILE A 677 7.72 -2.08 48.41
N SER A 678 8.51 -1.06 48.75
CA SER A 678 8.45 -0.33 50.03
C SER A 678 7.78 1.05 49.92
N THR A 679 7.29 1.40 48.73
CA THR A 679 6.66 2.70 48.45
C THR A 679 5.40 2.90 49.29
N PRO A 680 5.17 4.09 49.89
CA PRO A 680 3.91 4.41 50.56
C PRO A 680 2.71 4.08 49.67
N THR A 681 1.70 3.39 50.20
CA THR A 681 0.63 2.83 49.38
C THR A 681 -0.76 3.06 49.97
N LEU A 682 -1.65 3.71 49.22
CA LEU A 682 -3.09 3.73 49.49
C LEU A 682 -3.78 2.68 48.64
N ILE A 683 -4.58 1.81 49.25
CA ILE A 683 -5.35 0.77 48.56
C ILE A 683 -6.83 1.07 48.74
N LEU A 684 -7.51 1.43 47.66
CA LEU A 684 -8.94 1.65 47.60
C LEU A 684 -9.59 0.40 47.00
N VAL A 685 -10.50 -0.22 47.74
CA VAL A 685 -11.12 -1.50 47.34
C VAL A 685 -12.64 -1.43 47.45
N SER A 686 -13.34 -1.72 46.35
CA SER A 686 -14.79 -1.89 46.34
C SER A 686 -15.19 -3.10 47.17
N ARG A 687 -16.20 -2.94 48.04
CA ARG A 687 -16.75 -4.05 48.84
C ARG A 687 -17.32 -5.13 47.92
N GLU A 688 -18.00 -4.71 46.88
CA GLU A 688 -18.58 -5.55 45.83
C GLU A 688 -17.82 -5.25 44.54
N ASP A 689 -16.99 -6.18 44.07
CA ASP A 689 -16.28 -6.06 42.80
C ASP A 689 -16.46 -7.38 42.05
N HIS A 690 -17.13 -7.34 40.89
CA HIS A 690 -17.50 -8.53 40.12
C HIS A 690 -16.39 -8.94 39.13
N VAL A 691 -15.40 -8.08 38.89
CA VAL A 691 -14.33 -8.28 37.92
C VAL A 691 -13.04 -8.74 38.60
N VAL A 692 -12.62 -8.01 39.63
CA VAL A 692 -11.41 -8.27 40.43
C VAL A 692 -11.84 -8.67 41.83
N PRO A 693 -11.58 -9.91 42.26
CA PRO A 693 -11.91 -10.33 43.62
C PRO A 693 -11.25 -9.38 44.65
N PRO A 694 -12.00 -8.82 45.62
CA PRO A 694 -11.45 -7.92 46.65
C PRO A 694 -10.29 -8.52 47.47
N ALA A 695 -10.16 -9.84 47.45
CA ALA A 695 -9.01 -10.57 47.99
C ALA A 695 -7.66 -10.15 47.35
N ASN A 696 -7.65 -9.64 46.11
CA ASN A 696 -6.46 -9.07 45.47
C ASN A 696 -5.86 -7.96 46.33
N SER A 697 -6.68 -7.00 46.74
CA SER A 697 -6.25 -5.85 47.55
C SER A 697 -5.70 -6.28 48.91
N ARG A 698 -6.32 -7.28 49.56
CA ARG A 698 -5.81 -7.86 50.81
C ARG A 698 -4.48 -8.56 50.61
N TRP A 699 -4.35 -9.36 49.55
CA TRP A 699 -3.10 -10.03 49.22
C TRP A 699 -1.99 -9.03 48.92
N ILE A 700 -2.28 -7.96 48.17
CA ILE A 700 -1.33 -6.87 47.90
C ILE A 700 -0.92 -6.21 49.22
N GLU A 701 -1.88 -5.85 50.08
CA GLU A 701 -1.60 -5.30 51.42
C GLU A 701 -0.65 -6.20 52.21
N ASP A 702 -0.93 -7.50 52.30
CA ASP A 702 -0.14 -8.47 53.07
C ASP A 702 1.28 -8.62 52.52
N GLN A 703 1.44 -8.60 51.19
CA GLN A 703 2.74 -8.81 50.55
C GLN A 703 3.59 -7.55 50.45
N LEU A 704 3.00 -6.36 50.42
CA LEU A 704 3.75 -5.11 50.33
C LEU A 704 4.69 -4.93 51.52
N ARG A 705 5.96 -4.59 51.23
CA ARG A 705 6.98 -4.25 52.22
C ARG A 705 6.83 -2.84 52.77
N SER A 706 5.92 -2.05 52.24
CA SER A 706 5.65 -0.68 52.69
C SER A 706 5.19 -0.68 54.16
N GLU A 707 5.90 0.10 54.97
CA GLU A 707 5.51 0.37 56.37
C GLU A 707 4.36 1.39 56.46
N ASP A 708 4.18 2.18 55.40
CA ASP A 708 3.16 3.21 55.27
C ASP A 708 2.12 2.77 54.22
N LYS A 709 1.20 1.90 54.64
CA LYS A 709 0.11 1.39 53.82
C LYS A 709 -1.24 1.53 54.51
N ARG A 710 -2.27 1.89 53.76
CA ARG A 710 -3.64 2.07 54.25
C ARG A 710 -4.64 1.49 53.26
N VAL A 711 -5.60 0.71 53.74
CA VAL A 711 -6.73 0.21 52.96
C VAL A 711 -7.99 0.99 53.28
N VAL A 712 -8.73 1.39 52.24
CA VAL A 712 -10.01 2.09 52.34
C VAL A 712 -11.05 1.31 51.54
N THR A 713 -12.10 0.83 52.21
CA THR A 713 -13.21 0.14 51.55
C THR A 713 -14.21 1.15 50.97
N LEU A 714 -14.52 1.00 49.70
CA LEU A 714 -15.56 1.72 48.96
C LEU A 714 -16.86 0.92 49.11
N GLU A 715 -17.84 1.53 49.75
CA GLU A 715 -19.06 0.86 50.22
C GLU A 715 -20.17 0.85 49.16
N ASN A 716 -20.10 1.76 48.19
CA ASN A 716 -21.16 1.99 47.23
C ASN A 716 -20.68 2.06 45.78
N SER A 717 -19.59 1.37 45.46
CA SER A 717 -19.07 1.25 44.11
C SER A 717 -18.81 -0.21 43.73
N TYR A 718 -18.96 -0.53 42.44
CA TYR A 718 -18.50 -1.77 41.83
C TYR A 718 -17.06 -1.62 41.30
N HIS A 719 -16.65 -2.37 40.27
CA HIS A 719 -15.26 -2.38 39.79
C HIS A 719 -14.76 -1.01 39.30
N VAL A 720 -15.51 -0.31 38.46
CA VAL A 720 -15.08 0.96 37.83
C VAL A 720 -15.35 2.14 38.77
N ALA A 721 -14.78 2.05 39.97
CA ALA A 721 -15.14 2.89 41.11
C ALA A 721 -14.85 4.39 40.91
N THR A 722 -13.97 4.75 39.97
CA THR A 722 -13.63 6.15 39.64
C THR A 722 -14.73 6.91 38.93
N LEU A 723 -15.69 6.20 38.31
CA LEU A 723 -16.89 6.79 37.71
C LEU A 723 -18.14 6.59 38.57
N ASP A 724 -18.05 5.74 39.60
CA ASP A 724 -19.18 5.24 40.38
C ASP A 724 -19.50 6.16 41.59
N ASN A 725 -20.40 5.73 42.48
CA ASN A 725 -20.93 6.57 43.56
C ASN A 725 -19.85 7.05 44.55
N ASP A 726 -18.81 6.23 44.82
CA ASP A 726 -17.69 6.63 45.70
C ASP A 726 -16.62 7.49 45.01
N LYS A 727 -16.84 7.99 43.77
CA LYS A 727 -15.83 8.80 43.04
C LYS A 727 -15.31 10.00 43.84
N GLN A 728 -16.17 10.69 44.58
CA GLN A 728 -15.77 11.84 45.42
C GLN A 728 -14.91 11.40 46.60
N ARG A 729 -15.22 10.25 47.18
CA ARG A 729 -14.41 9.67 48.26
C ARG A 729 -13.03 9.27 47.75
N ILE A 730 -12.95 8.66 46.56
CA ILE A 730 -11.66 8.35 45.91
C ILE A 730 -10.83 9.62 45.70
N GLN A 731 -11.45 10.70 45.20
CA GLN A 731 -10.79 12.00 45.01
C GLN A 731 -10.23 12.53 46.33
N GLN A 732 -11.04 12.57 47.39
CA GLN A 732 -10.65 13.06 48.71
C GLN A 732 -9.54 12.21 49.35
N GLU A 733 -9.65 10.89 49.31
CA GLU A 733 -8.66 9.99 49.92
C GLU A 733 -7.33 10.03 49.14
N THR A 734 -7.38 10.14 47.81
CA THR A 734 -6.20 10.27 46.94
C THR A 734 -5.50 11.60 47.20
N GLU A 735 -6.25 12.70 47.23
CA GLU A 735 -5.73 14.04 47.53
C GLU A 735 -5.10 14.07 48.92
N ALA A 736 -5.80 13.62 49.96
CA ALA A 736 -5.26 13.59 51.32
C ALA A 736 -3.99 12.73 51.42
N PHE A 737 -3.94 11.59 50.71
CA PHE A 737 -2.74 10.75 50.66
C PHE A 737 -1.54 11.46 50.03
N ILE A 738 -1.77 12.17 48.92
CA ILE A 738 -0.73 12.92 48.20
C ILE A 738 -0.30 14.13 49.02
N GLN A 739 -1.24 14.94 49.50
CA GLN A 739 -0.97 16.17 50.25
C GLN A 739 -0.15 15.91 51.52
N ASN A 740 -0.44 14.84 52.25
CA ASN A 740 0.32 14.46 53.45
C ASN A 740 1.78 14.05 53.16
N ARG A 741 2.14 13.84 51.89
CA ARG A 741 3.47 13.36 51.46
C ARG A 741 4.18 14.31 50.50
N ALA A 742 3.42 15.21 49.87
CA ALA A 742 3.87 16.29 49.01
C ALA A 742 4.21 17.51 49.88
N GLN A 743 5.25 17.36 50.72
CA GLN A 743 6.03 18.44 51.35
C GLN A 743 7.12 17.82 52.24
N ALA A 744 8.32 17.72 51.67
CA ALA A 744 9.61 17.96 52.33
C ALA A 744 10.50 18.68 51.31
#